data_AF-A0AAF0DL37-F1
#
_entry.id   AF-A0AAF0DL37-F1
#
_cell.length_a   1.000
_cell.length_b   1.000
_cell.length_c   1.000
_cell.angle_alpha   90.00
_cell.angle_beta   90.00
_cell.angle_gamma   90.00
#
_symmetry.space_group_name_H-M   'P 1'
#
loop_
_entity.id
_entity.type
_entity.pdbx_description
1 polymer ?
#
loop_
_entity_poly.entity_id
_entity_poly.type
_entity_poly.pdbx_seq_one_letter_code
_entity_poly.pdbx_strand_id
1 'polypeptide(L)'
;MSSKQGRRGGGGNDPLQGLISTDDREELLQAVVLTDTFETRFEPFTLEKPRVCMLPLIIDAFLRNKIYDTETDLAKTHYEFGCLLPLANTLLVDHTLEFLLNAGIEEVFIYISADSDLVEKHLDASKWRSSVSPFKKLKLLKTTATSVGDVMRDLHGKHLITGDFLLVSSDVVSNMPVEEAWAQHRARRLADKNAIMTMILREAGPSHRTKASPTSPVFIINPTKDRCLHYEEIRRYQMSSKSSYVSIDPDLVKSNPEIDIRNDLIDCGIDICTPEVLGLWADSFDYQCPRKHFLFGVLKDYELNGKTIHTHIVKHHYAARVQNLKAYDSVSRDYISRWVYPLCSDANLFPGDCYRLRRGNIYQEEGVVLSRSAIVKQRTILGKDTSIGEGTCITDSVIGRHCRIGNNVILDGAYIWDDVVIGDNTEIRHAIVANGVTIGNKCQVEPGVLLSYGVKIGNEVTIPRSMRVTKLQQDGAKTHSALLGEAGEGYEFVREYENEEESDDEFAMSGLLYNMAELSLSDASISTLASDLSDEEYAESRQRSNSFGTSVSDDEERGHFHHDAVVSIFDSLKEGLSADVIQLELVGLRMSANASEHQVRRALVTAFMKYIQRQLEQSSLSAGEAVKQLLTKYKEMLARIVFDREDDAKVDQVDLLLLLQRDLVERNKGDTILLFAAKELYDLEIIEDEAFQQWWEDERSSATEALKKVRQQTQPFIDWLMAEDSEEDSDDDEEEDEESDA
;
A
#
# COMPACT_ATOMS: atom_id res chain seq x y z
N MET A 1 -70.91 34.17 -59.66
CA MET A 1 -71.54 32.95 -60.19
C MET A 1 -70.42 32.15 -60.84
N SER A 2 -69.99 30.96 -60.45
CA SER A 2 -70.65 29.81 -59.82
C SER A 2 -69.56 28.98 -59.09
N SER A 3 -69.70 28.79 -57.77
CA SER A 3 -69.97 27.51 -57.09
C SER A 3 -68.76 26.60 -56.81
N LYS A 4 -68.26 26.71 -55.57
CA LYS A 4 -67.56 25.66 -54.80
C LYS A 4 -68.49 24.46 -54.55
N GLN A 5 -67.96 23.24 -54.64
CA GLN A 5 -68.35 21.97 -53.96
C GLN A 5 -67.51 20.88 -54.65
N GLY A 6 -66.82 19.93 -54.03
CA GLY A 6 -66.76 19.42 -52.66
C GLY A 6 -66.45 17.91 -52.82
N ARG A 7 -65.30 17.44 -52.32
CA ARG A 7 -65.07 16.01 -52.09
C ARG A 7 -64.44 15.83 -50.71
N ARG A 8 -65.19 15.13 -49.86
CA ARG A 8 -64.83 14.71 -48.50
C ARG A 8 -63.71 13.67 -48.56
N GLY A 9 -62.68 13.85 -47.72
CA GLY A 9 -61.80 12.78 -47.27
C GLY A 9 -61.88 12.74 -45.74
N GLY A 10 -62.44 11.67 -45.18
CA GLY A 10 -62.46 11.39 -43.75
C GLY A 10 -61.17 10.71 -43.33
N GLY A 11 -60.74 10.99 -42.10
CA GLY A 11 -59.47 10.54 -41.54
C GLY A 11 -59.46 9.09 -41.03
N GLY A 12 -58.23 8.62 -40.84
CA GLY A 12 -57.83 7.55 -39.94
C GLY A 12 -56.43 7.90 -39.44
N ASN A 13 -56.28 8.02 -38.12
CA ASN A 13 -55.01 8.25 -37.42
C ASN A 13 -54.13 6.99 -37.49
N ASP A 14 -52.86 7.14 -37.86
CA ASP A 14 -51.78 6.28 -37.39
C ASP A 14 -50.91 7.09 -36.41
N PRO A 15 -50.87 6.76 -35.11
CA PRO A 15 -50.05 7.46 -34.12
C PRO A 15 -48.73 6.71 -33.93
N LEU A 16 -47.78 6.87 -34.85
CA LEU A 16 -46.42 6.31 -34.70
C LEU A 16 -45.31 7.24 -35.20
N GLN A 17 -45.56 8.56 -35.24
CA GLN A 17 -44.58 9.53 -35.71
C GLN A 17 -44.49 10.77 -34.82
N GLY A 18 -44.30 10.52 -33.53
CA GLY A 18 -44.06 11.55 -32.53
C GLY A 18 -43.57 10.93 -31.24
N LEU A 19 -42.30 10.48 -31.24
CA LEU A 19 -41.45 10.20 -30.07
C LEU A 19 -40.07 9.72 -30.60
N ILE A 20 -39.37 10.60 -31.31
CA ILE A 20 -37.90 10.51 -31.39
C ILE A 20 -37.44 11.67 -30.53
N SER A 21 -37.17 11.37 -29.26
CA SER A 21 -36.56 12.28 -28.31
C SER A 21 -35.21 12.73 -28.84
N THR A 22 -34.93 14.01 -28.67
CA THR A 22 -33.70 14.70 -29.04
C THR A 22 -32.52 14.36 -28.12
N ASP A 23 -32.34 13.07 -27.80
CA ASP A 23 -31.28 12.56 -26.90
C ASP A 23 -30.24 11.68 -27.62
N ASP A 24 -30.45 11.31 -28.89
CA ASP A 24 -29.48 10.54 -29.68
C ASP A 24 -28.41 11.45 -30.31
N ARG A 25 -27.75 12.30 -29.51
CA ARG A 25 -26.39 12.71 -29.85
C ARG A 25 -25.52 11.56 -29.38
N GLU A 26 -24.97 10.77 -30.31
CA GLU A 26 -24.00 9.71 -29.99
C GLU A 26 -22.95 10.26 -29.01
N GLU A 27 -23.07 9.85 -27.74
CA GLU A 27 -22.15 10.28 -26.70
C GLU A 27 -20.76 9.79 -27.07
N LEU A 28 -19.79 10.72 -27.15
CA LEU A 28 -18.41 10.40 -27.43
C LEU A 28 -17.89 9.46 -26.36
N LEU A 29 -17.42 8.27 -26.76
CA LEU A 29 -16.81 7.33 -25.82
C LEU A 29 -15.43 7.87 -25.41
N GLN A 30 -15.30 8.16 -24.11
CA GLN A 30 -14.08 8.67 -23.51
C GLN A 30 -13.39 7.55 -22.71
N ALA A 31 -12.06 7.55 -22.72
CA ALA A 31 -11.27 6.68 -21.84
C ALA A 31 -10.13 7.43 -21.16
N VAL A 32 -9.81 6.98 -19.95
CA VAL A 32 -8.72 7.47 -19.13
C VAL A 32 -7.73 6.33 -18.94
N VAL A 33 -6.49 6.53 -19.38
CA VAL A 33 -5.39 5.59 -19.24
C VAL A 33 -4.45 6.09 -18.15
N LEU A 34 -4.28 5.26 -17.12
CA LEU A 34 -3.32 5.49 -16.04
C LEU A 34 -1.99 4.84 -16.42
N THR A 35 -0.97 5.65 -16.76
CA THR A 35 0.36 5.11 -17.14
C THR A 35 1.28 4.86 -15.97
N ASP A 36 1.04 5.56 -14.87
CA ASP A 36 1.79 5.39 -13.65
C ASP A 36 0.90 4.65 -12.65
N THR A 37 1.17 3.36 -12.48
CA THR A 37 0.48 2.56 -11.48
C THR A 37 1.13 2.71 -10.10
N PHE A 38 2.18 3.54 -9.96
CA PHE A 38 2.92 3.80 -8.72
C PHE A 38 3.47 2.53 -8.06
N GLU A 39 3.71 1.51 -8.88
CA GLU A 39 4.15 0.20 -8.42
C GLU A 39 5.67 0.03 -8.64
N THR A 40 6.40 -0.20 -7.56
CA THR A 40 7.86 -0.46 -7.50
C THR A 40 8.24 -1.87 -7.96
N ARG A 41 7.28 -2.66 -8.43
CA ARG A 41 7.40 -4.11 -8.67
C ARG A 41 8.33 -4.50 -9.82
N PHE A 42 8.63 -3.56 -10.71
CA PHE A 42 9.54 -3.73 -11.84
C PHE A 42 10.94 -3.15 -11.57
N GLU A 43 11.25 -2.74 -10.34
CA GLU A 43 12.61 -2.40 -9.94
C GLU A 43 13.54 -3.62 -10.14
N PRO A 44 14.63 -3.48 -10.90
CA PRO A 44 15.36 -2.23 -11.11
C PRO A 44 15.10 -1.49 -12.43
N PHE A 45 14.31 -2.05 -13.35
CA PHE A 45 14.14 -1.49 -14.71
C PHE A 45 13.50 -0.11 -14.71
N THR A 46 12.72 0.20 -13.68
CA THR A 46 12.02 1.46 -13.51
C THR A 46 12.90 2.59 -13.00
N LEU A 47 14.18 2.38 -12.66
CA LEU A 47 15.04 3.44 -12.10
C LEU A 47 15.95 4.10 -13.14
N GLU A 48 16.14 3.49 -14.31
CA GLU A 48 17.21 3.83 -15.24
C GLU A 48 16.70 4.34 -16.58
N LYS A 49 17.32 5.42 -17.09
CA LYS A 49 17.06 5.93 -18.45
C LYS A 49 17.82 5.14 -19.52
N PRO A 50 17.17 4.51 -20.53
CA PRO A 50 17.87 3.85 -21.62
C PRO A 50 18.58 4.88 -22.49
N ARG A 51 19.89 4.69 -22.70
CA ARG A 51 20.72 5.54 -23.57
C ARG A 51 20.33 5.48 -25.05
N VAL A 52 19.50 4.53 -25.47
CA VAL A 52 19.11 4.33 -26.89
C VAL A 52 18.32 5.52 -27.46
N CYS A 53 17.75 6.39 -26.61
CA CYS A 53 17.11 7.64 -27.05
C CYS A 53 18.07 8.86 -27.12
N MET A 54 19.37 8.71 -26.83
CA MET A 54 20.37 9.79 -26.87
C MET A 54 21.00 10.00 -28.25
N LEU A 55 20.75 9.12 -29.23
CA LEU A 55 21.39 9.21 -30.55
C LEU A 55 21.02 10.44 -31.39
N PRO A 56 19.89 11.16 -31.19
CA PRO A 56 19.73 12.48 -31.82
C PRO A 56 20.45 13.61 -31.06
N LEU A 57 20.71 13.44 -29.75
CA LEU A 57 21.23 14.51 -28.88
C LEU A 57 22.74 14.71 -29.03
N ILE A 58 23.50 13.72 -29.48
CA ILE A 58 24.95 13.87 -29.66
C ILE A 58 25.27 14.80 -30.85
N ILE A 59 24.37 14.96 -31.83
CA ILE A 59 24.63 15.84 -32.98
C ILE A 59 24.25 17.30 -32.67
N ASP A 60 23.20 17.54 -31.88
CA ASP A 60 22.75 18.90 -31.57
C ASP A 60 23.46 19.54 -30.36
N ALA A 61 23.94 18.73 -29.41
CA ALA A 61 24.72 19.19 -28.26
C ALA A 61 26.19 19.49 -28.60
N PHE A 62 26.77 18.85 -29.62
CA PHE A 62 28.16 19.10 -30.04
C PHE A 62 28.33 20.48 -30.69
N LEU A 63 27.24 21.11 -31.14
CA LEU A 63 27.25 22.45 -31.74
C LEU A 63 27.04 23.59 -30.73
N ARG A 64 26.69 23.29 -29.47
CA ARG A 64 26.48 24.31 -28.44
C ARG A 64 27.52 24.19 -27.33
N ASN A 65 28.73 24.67 -27.65
CA ASN A 65 29.73 25.03 -26.66
C ASN A 65 29.13 25.97 -25.61
N LYS A 66 29.00 25.47 -24.37
CA LYS A 66 29.28 26.26 -23.16
C LYS A 66 29.54 25.33 -21.98
N ILE A 67 30.79 25.44 -21.51
CA ILE A 67 31.31 25.03 -20.22
C ILE A 67 30.49 25.72 -19.12
N TYR A 68 29.95 24.96 -18.17
CA TYR A 68 29.85 25.34 -16.75
C TYR A 68 29.87 24.10 -15.87
N ASP A 69 30.54 24.28 -14.73
CA ASP A 69 31.06 23.31 -13.78
C ASP A 69 30.01 22.67 -12.85
N THR A 70 30.36 21.43 -12.47
CA THR A 70 30.28 20.71 -11.18
C THR A 70 29.17 20.97 -10.14
N GLU A 71 28.70 19.83 -9.61
CA GLU A 71 28.27 19.60 -8.21
C GLU A 71 27.02 20.34 -7.74
N THR A 72 25.84 19.76 -7.99
CA THR A 72 24.69 19.62 -7.05
C THR A 72 23.46 19.10 -7.79
N ASP A 73 23.44 17.80 -8.11
CA ASP A 73 22.20 17.09 -8.44
C ASP A 73 22.16 15.82 -7.59
N LEU A 74 21.96 16.03 -6.28
CA LEU A 74 21.68 14.97 -5.31
C LEU A 74 20.22 14.52 -5.47
N ALA A 75 20.07 13.23 -5.76
CA ALA A 75 18.91 12.38 -5.47
C ALA A 75 17.52 12.98 -5.73
N LYS A 76 17.07 12.96 -6.99
CA LYS A 76 15.66 12.82 -7.30
C LYS A 76 15.48 11.50 -8.04
N THR A 77 14.82 10.56 -7.38
CA THR A 77 14.46 9.24 -7.90
C THR A 77 13.59 9.42 -9.14
N HIS A 78 14.20 9.17 -10.30
CA HIS A 78 13.53 9.24 -11.59
C HIS A 78 12.95 7.87 -11.91
N TYR A 79 11.63 7.73 -11.81
CA TYR A 79 10.92 6.52 -12.18
C TYR A 79 10.65 6.52 -13.69
N GLU A 80 11.26 5.59 -14.42
CA GLU A 80 10.74 5.13 -15.69
C GLU A 80 9.61 4.11 -15.51
N PHE A 81 8.63 4.19 -16.40
CA PHE A 81 7.30 3.67 -16.20
C PHE A 81 7.19 2.23 -16.70
N GLY A 82 6.57 1.34 -15.93
CA GLY A 82 6.28 -0.05 -16.34
C GLY A 82 5.50 -0.15 -17.66
N CYS A 83 4.84 0.93 -18.07
CA CYS A 83 4.10 1.05 -19.32
C CYS A 83 5.01 0.99 -20.59
N LEU A 84 6.28 1.37 -20.48
CA LEU A 84 7.26 1.32 -21.57
C LEU A 84 8.01 -0.01 -21.64
N LEU A 85 7.66 -0.99 -20.81
CA LEU A 85 8.28 -2.32 -20.92
C LEU A 85 7.82 -3.00 -22.22
N PRO A 86 8.76 -3.57 -23.00
CA PRO A 86 8.40 -4.26 -24.23
C PRO A 86 7.81 -5.64 -23.89
N LEU A 87 6.61 -5.93 -24.36
CA LEU A 87 6.01 -7.26 -24.40
C LEU A 87 6.02 -7.76 -25.85
N ALA A 88 6.79 -8.83 -26.11
CA ALA A 88 6.96 -9.38 -27.46
C ALA A 88 7.48 -8.33 -28.48
N ASN A 89 8.46 -7.51 -28.05
CA ASN A 89 9.12 -6.42 -28.79
C ASN A 89 8.21 -5.22 -29.14
N THR A 90 7.01 -5.15 -28.57
CA THR A 90 6.09 -4.01 -28.66
C THR A 90 5.82 -3.48 -27.26
N LEU A 91 5.68 -2.17 -27.06
CA LEU A 91 5.47 -1.61 -25.72
C LEU A 91 4.07 -1.93 -25.16
N LEU A 92 3.93 -2.03 -23.83
CA LEU A 92 2.64 -2.32 -23.18
C LEU A 92 1.58 -1.22 -23.42
N VAL A 93 1.99 0.06 -23.44
CA VAL A 93 1.07 1.17 -23.80
C VAL A 93 0.45 0.96 -25.17
N ASP A 94 1.19 0.43 -26.13
CA ASP A 94 0.65 0.23 -27.48
C ASP A 94 -0.39 -0.89 -27.51
N HIS A 95 -0.19 -1.97 -26.74
CA HIS A 95 -1.20 -3.02 -26.58
C HIS A 95 -2.49 -2.50 -25.96
N THR A 96 -2.40 -1.59 -24.97
CA THR A 96 -3.59 -0.97 -24.39
C THR A 96 -4.29 -0.04 -25.36
N LEU A 97 -3.55 0.80 -26.10
CA LEU A 97 -4.15 1.69 -27.09
C LEU A 97 -4.83 0.93 -28.23
N GLU A 98 -4.28 -0.20 -28.68
CA GLU A 98 -4.96 -1.10 -29.63
C GLU A 98 -6.25 -1.69 -29.06
N PHE A 99 -6.24 -2.09 -27.79
CA PHE A 99 -7.44 -2.56 -27.11
C PHE A 99 -8.52 -1.46 -27.08
N LEU A 100 -8.16 -0.22 -26.73
CA LEU A 100 -9.11 0.91 -26.73
C LEU A 100 -9.64 1.24 -28.13
N LEU A 101 -8.79 1.10 -29.15
CA LEU A 101 -9.19 1.26 -30.53
C LEU A 101 -10.24 0.22 -30.93
N ASN A 102 -10.00 -1.05 -30.61
CA ASN A 102 -10.96 -2.13 -30.87
C ASN A 102 -12.26 -1.98 -30.07
N ALA A 103 -12.21 -1.29 -28.94
CA ALA A 103 -13.38 -0.94 -28.14
C ALA A 103 -14.20 0.23 -28.72
N GLY A 104 -13.73 0.90 -29.79
CA GLY A 104 -14.42 2.00 -30.44
C GLY A 104 -14.32 3.35 -29.69
N ILE A 105 -13.31 3.51 -28.83
CA ILE A 105 -13.11 4.75 -28.08
C ILE A 105 -12.60 5.86 -28.98
N GLU A 106 -13.13 7.07 -28.82
CA GLU A 106 -12.82 8.20 -29.69
C GLU A 106 -11.90 9.24 -29.04
N GLU A 107 -12.09 9.50 -27.74
CA GLU A 107 -11.25 10.41 -26.96
C GLU A 107 -10.48 9.66 -25.86
N VAL A 108 -9.15 9.79 -25.86
CA VAL A 108 -8.28 9.15 -24.86
C VAL A 108 -7.50 10.20 -24.08
N PHE A 109 -7.56 10.13 -22.76
CA PHE A 109 -6.77 10.92 -21.82
C PHE A 109 -5.72 10.03 -21.17
N ILE A 110 -4.45 10.31 -21.42
CA ILE A 110 -3.34 9.53 -20.86
C ILE A 110 -2.71 10.37 -19.75
N TYR A 111 -2.76 9.86 -18.53
CA TYR A 111 -2.13 10.47 -17.37
C TYR A 111 -0.70 9.99 -17.23
N ILE A 112 0.23 10.93 -17.22
CA ILE A 112 1.66 10.69 -17.15
C ILE A 112 2.24 11.53 -16.01
N SER A 113 3.21 11.00 -15.26
CA SER A 113 3.95 11.79 -14.29
C SER A 113 4.77 12.91 -14.95
N ALA A 114 4.98 14.02 -14.25
CA ALA A 114 5.49 15.28 -14.76
C ALA A 114 6.86 15.19 -15.47
N ASP A 115 7.69 14.21 -15.11
CA ASP A 115 9.07 14.06 -15.57
C ASP A 115 9.23 13.17 -16.83
N SER A 116 8.13 12.69 -17.42
CA SER A 116 8.17 11.70 -18.50
C SER A 116 8.12 12.31 -19.91
N ASP A 117 9.23 12.91 -20.33
CA ASP A 117 9.39 13.32 -21.73
C ASP A 117 9.55 12.11 -22.68
N LEU A 118 9.84 10.93 -22.15
CA LEU A 118 10.08 9.71 -22.94
C LEU A 118 8.79 9.11 -23.50
N VAL A 119 7.74 9.02 -22.68
CA VAL A 119 6.43 8.56 -23.14
C VAL A 119 5.88 9.51 -24.21
N GLU A 120 6.07 10.83 -24.02
CA GLU A 120 5.67 11.82 -25.00
C GLU A 120 6.42 11.65 -26.33
N LYS A 121 7.77 11.49 -26.31
CA LYS A 121 8.57 11.21 -27.50
C LYS A 121 8.15 9.92 -28.21
N HIS A 122 7.88 8.87 -27.45
CA HIS A 122 7.43 7.60 -28.02
C HIS A 122 6.07 7.78 -28.73
N LEU A 123 5.12 8.43 -28.07
CA LEU A 123 3.80 8.69 -28.64
C LEU A 123 3.86 9.63 -29.86
N ASP A 124 4.77 10.60 -29.88
CA ASP A 124 5.03 11.44 -31.06
C ASP A 124 5.58 10.65 -32.26
N ALA A 125 6.45 9.67 -31.99
CA ALA A 125 6.98 8.78 -33.03
C ALA A 125 5.96 7.73 -33.48
N SER A 126 4.98 7.41 -32.63
CA SER A 126 3.99 6.37 -32.86
C SER A 126 2.90 6.78 -33.87
N LYS A 127 2.11 5.80 -34.32
CA LYS A 127 0.94 6.05 -35.18
C LYS A 127 -0.17 6.84 -34.49
N TRP A 128 -0.16 6.94 -33.17
CA TRP A 128 -1.26 7.50 -32.37
C TRP A 128 -1.38 9.02 -32.48
N ARG A 129 -0.27 9.74 -32.68
CA ARG A 129 -0.24 11.20 -32.90
C ARG A 129 -0.10 11.60 -34.38
N SER A 130 0.01 10.63 -35.29
CA SER A 130 0.08 10.90 -36.73
C SER A 130 -1.22 11.54 -37.24
N SER A 131 -1.14 12.26 -38.36
CA SER A 131 -2.31 12.90 -39.01
C SER A 131 -3.44 11.94 -39.42
N VAL A 132 -3.14 10.63 -39.49
CA VAL A 132 -4.10 9.54 -39.79
C VAL A 132 -4.45 8.78 -38.51
N SER A 133 -4.37 9.43 -37.35
CA SER A 133 -4.63 8.79 -36.06
C SER A 133 -6.06 8.24 -36.03
N PRO A 134 -6.26 7.03 -35.48
CA PRO A 134 -7.59 6.45 -35.41
C PRO A 134 -8.46 7.10 -34.31
N PHE A 135 -7.82 7.74 -33.31
CA PHE A 135 -8.53 8.51 -32.29
C PHE A 135 -8.87 9.91 -32.80
N LYS A 136 -10.05 10.41 -32.46
CA LYS A 136 -10.44 11.81 -32.74
C LYS A 136 -9.58 12.78 -31.93
N LYS A 137 -9.17 12.38 -30.72
CA LYS A 137 -8.40 13.22 -29.80
C LYS A 137 -7.65 12.38 -28.77
N LEU A 138 -6.34 12.57 -28.72
CA LEU A 138 -5.47 11.99 -27.70
C LEU A 138 -4.79 13.12 -26.93
N LYS A 139 -5.06 13.22 -25.62
CA LYS A 139 -4.52 14.26 -24.75
C LYS A 139 -3.61 13.64 -23.70
N LEU A 140 -2.38 14.17 -23.60
CA LEU A 140 -1.46 13.86 -22.51
C LEU A 140 -1.67 14.85 -21.37
N LEU A 141 -1.85 14.33 -20.16
CA LEU A 141 -2.00 15.11 -18.95
C LEU A 141 -0.81 14.82 -18.04
N LYS A 142 0.09 15.79 -17.91
CA LYS A 142 1.21 15.74 -16.97
C LYS A 142 0.70 16.04 -15.56
N THR A 143 1.05 15.20 -14.59
CA THR A 143 0.66 15.35 -13.18
C THR A 143 1.85 15.08 -12.26
N THR A 144 1.86 15.69 -11.08
CA THR A 144 2.82 15.38 -10.00
C THR A 144 2.23 14.41 -8.97
N ALA A 145 1.12 13.75 -9.31
CA ALA A 145 0.45 12.77 -8.47
C ALA A 145 1.39 11.61 -8.11
N THR A 146 1.26 11.10 -6.89
CA THR A 146 1.98 9.92 -6.36
C THR A 146 1.06 8.71 -6.17
N SER A 147 -0.24 8.89 -6.32
CA SER A 147 -1.25 7.83 -6.18
C SER A 147 -2.32 7.92 -7.26
N VAL A 148 -3.00 6.80 -7.52
CA VAL A 148 -4.14 6.77 -8.46
C VAL A 148 -5.27 7.67 -7.96
N GLY A 149 -5.47 7.75 -6.64
CA GLY A 149 -6.45 8.65 -6.04
C GLY A 149 -6.20 10.12 -6.38
N ASP A 150 -4.95 10.58 -6.32
CA ASP A 150 -4.58 11.95 -6.71
C ASP A 150 -4.84 12.23 -8.19
N VAL A 151 -4.58 11.24 -9.05
CA VAL A 151 -4.89 11.34 -10.48
C VAL A 151 -6.40 11.52 -10.72
N MET A 152 -7.22 10.75 -10.01
CA MET A 152 -8.69 10.84 -10.12
C MET A 152 -9.22 12.18 -9.57
N ARG A 153 -8.62 12.70 -8.49
CA ARG A 153 -8.94 14.03 -7.93
C ARG A 153 -8.57 15.16 -8.88
N ASP A 154 -7.38 15.10 -9.49
CA ASP A 154 -6.96 16.06 -10.52
C ASP A 154 -7.86 15.98 -11.76
N LEU A 155 -8.27 14.78 -12.17
CA LEU A 155 -9.26 14.59 -13.23
C LEU A 155 -10.60 15.24 -12.90
N HIS A 156 -11.08 15.07 -11.67
CA HIS A 156 -12.30 15.72 -11.18
C HIS A 156 -12.18 17.25 -11.28
N GLY A 157 -11.09 17.82 -10.78
CA GLY A 157 -10.85 19.28 -10.80
C GLY A 157 -10.74 19.88 -12.21
N LYS A 158 -10.34 19.09 -13.21
CA LYS A 158 -10.23 19.54 -14.62
C LYS A 158 -11.54 19.47 -15.39
N HIS A 159 -12.58 18.79 -14.89
CA HIS A 159 -13.90 18.65 -15.52
C HIS A 159 -13.85 18.26 -17.02
N LEU A 160 -12.94 17.34 -17.39
CA LEU A 160 -12.75 16.92 -18.79
C LEU A 160 -13.73 15.83 -19.26
N ILE A 161 -14.30 15.10 -18.30
CA ILE A 161 -15.22 13.98 -18.56
C ILE A 161 -16.65 14.49 -18.62
N THR A 162 -17.35 14.12 -19.70
CA THR A 162 -18.73 14.59 -19.96
C THR A 162 -19.79 13.52 -19.69
N GLY A 163 -19.45 12.24 -19.90
CA GLY A 163 -20.35 11.11 -19.71
C GLY A 163 -19.64 9.94 -19.06
N ASP A 164 -20.25 8.76 -19.18
CA ASP A 164 -19.61 7.52 -18.77
C ASP A 164 -18.28 7.33 -19.52
N PHE A 165 -17.26 6.82 -18.84
CA PHE A 165 -15.92 6.67 -19.40
C PHE A 165 -15.28 5.36 -18.98
N LEU A 166 -14.33 4.88 -19.77
CA LEU A 166 -13.55 3.69 -19.45
C LEU A 166 -12.27 4.09 -18.69
N LEU A 167 -12.06 3.52 -17.51
CA LEU A 167 -10.83 3.63 -16.74
C LEU A 167 -9.98 2.38 -16.97
N VAL A 168 -8.76 2.57 -17.48
CA VAL A 168 -7.84 1.47 -17.84
C VAL A 168 -6.44 1.75 -17.34
N SER A 169 -5.78 0.74 -16.79
CA SER A 169 -4.34 0.79 -16.52
C SER A 169 -3.53 0.53 -17.79
N SER A 170 -2.41 1.23 -17.99
CA SER A 170 -1.61 1.16 -19.23
C SER A 170 -0.93 -0.18 -19.55
N ASP A 171 -0.97 -1.13 -18.62
CA ASP A 171 -0.31 -2.44 -18.63
C ASP A 171 -1.29 -3.60 -18.95
N VAL A 172 -2.44 -3.28 -19.55
CA VAL A 172 -3.50 -4.25 -19.87
C VAL A 172 -3.35 -4.82 -21.28
N VAL A 173 -3.51 -6.14 -21.40
CA VAL A 173 -3.54 -6.84 -22.68
C VAL A 173 -4.88 -7.58 -22.78
N SER A 174 -5.72 -7.17 -23.73
CA SER A 174 -7.08 -7.69 -23.87
C SER A 174 -7.56 -7.68 -25.32
N ASN A 175 -8.34 -8.70 -25.71
CA ASN A 175 -9.04 -8.77 -27.00
C ASN A 175 -10.58 -8.75 -26.85
N MET A 176 -11.06 -8.35 -25.69
CA MET A 176 -12.48 -8.37 -25.37
C MET A 176 -13.27 -7.26 -26.09
N PRO A 177 -14.45 -7.55 -26.66
CA PRO A 177 -15.39 -6.52 -27.10
C PRO A 177 -16.05 -5.85 -25.88
N VAL A 178 -15.89 -4.54 -25.75
CA VAL A 178 -16.41 -3.79 -24.59
C VAL A 178 -17.88 -3.38 -24.78
N GLU A 179 -18.42 -3.47 -26.00
CA GLU A 179 -19.79 -3.05 -26.36
C GLU A 179 -20.88 -3.70 -25.48
N GLU A 180 -20.74 -4.99 -25.19
CA GLU A 180 -21.71 -5.72 -24.35
C GLU A 180 -21.73 -5.19 -22.90
N ALA A 181 -20.55 -4.95 -22.33
CA ALA A 181 -20.42 -4.40 -20.98
C ALA A 181 -20.96 -2.95 -20.91
N TRP A 182 -20.73 -2.16 -21.96
CA TRP A 182 -21.28 -0.81 -22.10
C TRP A 182 -22.81 -0.79 -22.15
N ALA A 183 -23.41 -1.65 -22.97
CA ALA A 183 -24.86 -1.73 -23.10
C ALA A 183 -25.52 -2.15 -21.77
N GLN A 184 -24.91 -3.11 -21.06
CA GLN A 184 -25.37 -3.52 -19.74
C GLN A 184 -25.23 -2.40 -18.70
N HIS A 185 -24.10 -1.69 -18.69
CA HIS A 185 -23.88 -0.57 -17.79
C HIS A 185 -24.92 0.54 -18.01
N ARG A 186 -25.14 0.95 -19.26
CA ARG A 186 -26.14 1.96 -19.62
C ARG A 186 -27.56 1.52 -19.26
N ALA A 187 -27.93 0.28 -19.53
CA ALA A 187 -29.25 -0.26 -19.17
C ALA A 187 -29.47 -0.24 -17.64
N ARG A 188 -28.43 -0.61 -16.86
CA ARG A 188 -28.46 -0.55 -15.40
C ARG A 188 -28.56 0.90 -14.91
N ARG A 189 -27.81 1.82 -15.50
CA ARG A 189 -27.82 3.25 -15.15
C ARG A 189 -29.17 3.92 -15.44
N LEU A 190 -29.84 3.54 -16.53
CA LEU A 190 -31.18 4.01 -16.86
C LEU A 190 -32.22 3.51 -15.84
N ALA A 191 -32.05 2.30 -15.31
CA ALA A 191 -32.91 1.74 -14.28
C ALA A 191 -32.61 2.31 -12.88
N ASP A 192 -31.33 2.44 -12.53
CA ASP A 192 -30.84 2.96 -11.26
C ASP A 192 -29.66 3.92 -11.49
N LYS A 193 -29.86 5.19 -11.12
CA LYS A 193 -28.82 6.22 -11.22
C LYS A 193 -27.66 6.00 -10.25
N ASN A 194 -27.85 5.17 -9.22
CA ASN A 194 -26.82 4.86 -8.24
C ASN A 194 -25.84 3.76 -8.70
N ALA A 195 -26.01 3.20 -9.90
CA ALA A 195 -25.05 2.29 -10.51
C ALA A 195 -23.83 3.08 -11.03
N ILE A 196 -22.79 3.19 -10.21
CA ILE A 196 -21.66 4.10 -10.47
C ILE A 196 -20.52 3.48 -11.27
N MET A 197 -20.34 2.16 -11.18
CA MET A 197 -19.19 1.47 -11.75
C MET A 197 -19.54 0.05 -12.16
N THR A 198 -18.97 -0.43 -13.27
CA THR A 198 -19.03 -1.82 -13.69
C THR A 198 -17.61 -2.34 -13.94
N MET A 199 -17.20 -3.30 -13.12
CA MET A 199 -15.88 -3.92 -13.17
C MET A 199 -15.85 -5.07 -14.16
N ILE A 200 -14.83 -5.11 -15.02
CA ILE A 200 -14.64 -6.20 -15.96
C ILE A 200 -13.69 -7.22 -15.34
N LEU A 201 -14.20 -8.43 -15.14
CA LEU A 201 -13.46 -9.54 -14.56
C LEU A 201 -13.40 -10.69 -15.55
N ARG A 202 -12.30 -11.44 -15.55
CA ARG A 202 -12.16 -12.64 -16.38
C ARG A 202 -12.23 -13.89 -15.54
N GLU A 203 -13.02 -14.86 -15.97
CA GLU A 203 -13.05 -16.18 -15.34
C GLU A 203 -11.77 -16.97 -15.66
N ALA A 204 -11.09 -17.44 -14.62
CA ALA A 204 -9.94 -18.33 -14.74
C ALA A 204 -9.86 -19.32 -13.57
N GLY A 205 -9.30 -20.50 -13.78
CA GLY A 205 -9.10 -21.44 -12.67
C GLY A 205 -8.35 -20.82 -11.47
N PRO A 206 -8.55 -21.33 -10.24
CA PRO A 206 -7.86 -20.82 -9.04
C PRO A 206 -6.33 -20.90 -9.15
N SER A 207 -5.82 -21.93 -9.84
CA SER A 207 -4.39 -22.16 -10.08
C SER A 207 -3.89 -21.62 -11.43
N HIS A 208 -4.60 -20.69 -12.06
CA HIS A 208 -4.20 -20.15 -13.36
C HIS A 208 -2.88 -19.36 -13.28
N ARG A 209 -1.99 -19.56 -14.26
CA ARG A 209 -0.65 -18.94 -14.29
C ARG A 209 -0.64 -17.42 -14.16
N THR A 210 -1.65 -16.77 -14.72
CA THR A 210 -1.80 -15.30 -14.75
C THR A 210 -2.22 -14.73 -13.39
N LYS A 211 -2.72 -15.55 -12.45
CA LYS A 211 -2.99 -15.15 -11.05
C LYS A 211 -1.74 -15.17 -10.17
N ALA A 212 -0.62 -14.81 -10.78
CA ALA A 212 0.70 -14.80 -10.17
C ALA A 212 0.92 -13.64 -9.19
N SER A 213 -0.13 -13.16 -8.53
CA SER A 213 -0.05 -12.17 -7.45
C SER A 213 -0.04 -12.90 -6.11
N PRO A 214 0.73 -12.41 -5.11
CA PRO A 214 0.62 -12.91 -3.74
C PRO A 214 -0.72 -12.53 -3.10
N THR A 215 -1.36 -11.48 -3.60
CA THR A 215 -2.75 -11.15 -3.26
C THR A 215 -3.70 -11.94 -4.15
N SER A 216 -4.60 -12.68 -3.51
CA SER A 216 -5.71 -13.37 -4.17
C SER A 216 -6.97 -12.55 -3.91
N PRO A 217 -7.50 -11.82 -4.91
CA PRO A 217 -8.75 -11.10 -4.73
C PRO A 217 -9.91 -12.09 -4.61
N VAL A 218 -10.76 -11.87 -3.61
CA VAL A 218 -12.01 -12.60 -3.42
C VAL A 218 -13.17 -11.66 -3.70
N PHE A 219 -14.01 -12.05 -4.64
CA PHE A 219 -15.20 -11.29 -5.01
C PHE A 219 -16.44 -11.99 -4.47
N ILE A 220 -17.29 -11.23 -3.78
CA ILE A 220 -18.60 -11.68 -3.33
C ILE A 220 -19.65 -10.99 -4.20
N ILE A 221 -20.36 -11.77 -5.00
CA ILE A 221 -21.22 -11.27 -6.07
C ILE A 221 -22.65 -11.81 -5.88
N ASN A 222 -23.65 -10.98 -6.14
CA ASN A 222 -25.01 -11.44 -6.32
C ASN A 222 -25.23 -11.86 -7.78
N PRO A 223 -25.48 -13.15 -8.09
CA PRO A 223 -25.57 -13.65 -9.46
C PRO A 223 -26.80 -13.14 -10.23
N THR A 224 -27.86 -12.70 -9.53
CA THR A 224 -29.09 -12.24 -10.19
C THR A 224 -28.99 -10.83 -10.75
N LYS A 225 -28.15 -9.99 -10.14
CA LYS A 225 -27.97 -8.57 -10.50
C LYS A 225 -26.56 -8.28 -11.02
N ASP A 226 -25.67 -9.27 -11.00
CA ASP A 226 -24.22 -9.11 -11.18
C ASP A 226 -23.66 -7.95 -10.34
N ARG A 227 -24.11 -7.85 -9.08
CA ARG A 227 -23.67 -6.79 -8.16
C ARG A 227 -22.53 -7.30 -7.30
N CYS A 228 -21.44 -6.54 -7.20
CA CYS A 228 -20.41 -6.79 -6.20
C CYS A 228 -20.94 -6.30 -4.84
N LEU A 229 -20.97 -7.20 -3.86
CA LEU A 229 -21.41 -6.92 -2.50
C LEU A 229 -20.23 -6.63 -1.58
N HIS A 230 -19.18 -7.44 -1.69
CA HIS A 230 -17.99 -7.32 -0.86
C HIS A 230 -16.77 -7.75 -1.65
N TYR A 231 -15.63 -7.13 -1.33
CA TYR A 231 -14.34 -7.36 -1.96
C TYR A 231 -13.26 -7.38 -0.89
N GLU A 232 -12.44 -8.42 -0.87
CA GLU A 232 -11.29 -8.50 0.04
C GLU A 232 -10.11 -9.15 -0.69
N GLU A 233 -8.90 -8.68 -0.40
CA GLU A 233 -7.67 -9.24 -0.96
C GLU A 233 -6.98 -10.11 0.10
N ILE A 234 -6.92 -11.43 -0.13
CA ILE A 234 -6.18 -12.35 0.75
C ILE A 234 -4.70 -12.29 0.39
N ARG A 235 -3.85 -11.92 1.35
CA ARG A 235 -2.39 -12.04 1.21
C ARG A 235 -1.98 -13.47 1.55
N ARG A 236 -1.44 -14.21 0.57
CA ARG A 236 -1.12 -15.65 0.72
C ARG A 236 0.02 -15.94 1.71
N TYR A 237 0.78 -14.94 2.14
CA TYR A 237 2.08 -15.15 2.77
C TYR A 237 2.24 -14.46 4.14
N GLN A 238 1.25 -13.70 4.60
CA GLN A 238 1.30 -13.18 5.97
C GLN A 238 1.05 -14.31 6.97
N MET A 239 2.11 -14.71 7.68
CA MET A 239 2.15 -15.72 8.76
C MET A 239 1.21 -15.38 9.94
N SER A 240 0.58 -14.20 9.95
CA SER A 240 -0.44 -13.81 10.92
C SER A 240 -1.78 -14.47 10.60
N SER A 241 -2.29 -15.27 11.55
CA SER A 241 -3.56 -16.02 11.47
C SER A 241 -4.81 -15.18 11.14
N LYS A 242 -4.73 -13.85 11.09
CA LYS A 242 -5.85 -12.96 10.74
C LYS A 242 -6.07 -12.81 9.23
N SER A 243 -5.05 -13.00 8.39
CA SER A 243 -5.12 -12.72 6.94
C SER A 243 -5.64 -13.87 6.07
N SER A 244 -5.86 -15.05 6.66
CA SER A 244 -6.29 -16.26 5.93
C SER A 244 -7.81 -16.42 5.81
N TYR A 245 -8.58 -15.55 6.47
CA TYR A 245 -10.04 -15.60 6.47
C TYR A 245 -10.61 -14.36 5.79
N VAL A 246 -11.78 -14.52 5.17
CA VAL A 246 -12.58 -13.42 4.61
C VAL A 246 -13.68 -13.10 5.60
N SER A 247 -13.81 -11.84 5.98
CA SER A 247 -14.85 -11.39 6.91
C SER A 247 -16.06 -10.86 6.15
N ILE A 248 -17.22 -11.47 6.38
CA ILE A 248 -18.47 -11.11 5.68
C ILE A 248 -19.46 -10.55 6.69
N ASP A 249 -19.96 -9.35 6.42
CA ASP A 249 -21.00 -8.74 7.24
C ASP A 249 -22.29 -9.56 7.16
N PRO A 250 -22.86 -10.02 8.30
CA PRO A 250 -24.06 -10.86 8.30
C PRO A 250 -25.28 -10.21 7.63
N ASP A 251 -25.33 -8.88 7.58
CA ASP A 251 -26.44 -8.14 6.98
C ASP A 251 -26.46 -8.24 5.44
N LEU A 252 -25.31 -8.50 4.82
CA LEU A 252 -25.24 -8.83 3.39
C LEU A 252 -25.94 -10.17 3.10
N VAL A 253 -25.79 -11.14 3.99
CA VAL A 253 -26.41 -12.47 3.90
C VAL A 253 -27.92 -12.40 4.14
N LYS A 254 -28.39 -11.50 5.00
CA LYS A 254 -29.83 -11.30 5.24
C LYS A 254 -30.52 -10.60 4.08
N SER A 255 -29.85 -9.63 3.45
CA SER A 255 -30.44 -8.79 2.40
C SER A 255 -30.48 -9.44 1.03
N ASN A 256 -29.62 -10.43 0.75
CA ASN A 256 -29.52 -11.09 -0.54
C ASN A 256 -29.86 -12.59 -0.42
N PRO A 257 -30.78 -13.13 -1.24
CA PRO A 257 -31.17 -14.53 -1.18
C PRO A 257 -30.08 -15.49 -1.71
N GLU A 258 -29.27 -15.02 -2.65
CA GLU A 258 -28.19 -15.79 -3.29
C GLU A 258 -26.91 -14.94 -3.31
N ILE A 259 -25.80 -15.58 -2.95
CA ILE A 259 -24.47 -14.97 -2.90
C ILE A 259 -23.45 -15.99 -3.44
N ASP A 260 -22.67 -15.56 -4.43
CA ASP A 260 -21.55 -16.31 -5.00
C ASP A 260 -20.23 -15.75 -4.46
N ILE A 261 -19.44 -16.61 -3.82
CA ILE A 261 -18.08 -16.28 -3.36
C ILE A 261 -17.09 -16.86 -4.38
N ARG A 262 -16.38 -15.97 -5.09
CA ARG A 262 -15.57 -16.33 -6.25
C ARG A 262 -14.10 -15.90 -6.07
N ASN A 263 -13.21 -16.89 -6.09
CA ASN A 263 -11.74 -16.73 -6.19
C ASN A 263 -11.22 -17.17 -7.57
N ASP A 264 -12.13 -17.53 -8.48
CA ASP A 264 -11.82 -17.88 -9.86
C ASP A 264 -11.71 -16.63 -10.77
N LEU A 265 -12.02 -15.44 -10.30
CA LEU A 265 -11.94 -14.24 -11.13
C LEU A 265 -10.52 -13.64 -11.16
N ILE A 266 -10.10 -13.17 -12.34
CA ILE A 266 -8.93 -12.33 -12.56
C ILE A 266 -9.41 -10.89 -12.72
N ASP A 267 -8.85 -10.00 -11.91
CA ASP A 267 -9.05 -8.57 -12.09
C ASP A 267 -8.24 -8.07 -13.28
N CYS A 268 -8.93 -7.48 -14.25
CA CYS A 268 -8.31 -7.00 -15.48
C CYS A 268 -7.87 -5.54 -15.39
N GLY A 269 -8.27 -4.80 -14.35
CA GLY A 269 -7.98 -3.36 -14.25
C GLY A 269 -8.67 -2.52 -15.33
N ILE A 270 -9.81 -3.00 -15.84
CA ILE A 270 -10.68 -2.28 -16.78
C ILE A 270 -12.02 -2.04 -16.07
N ASP A 271 -12.35 -0.79 -15.85
CA ASP A 271 -13.59 -0.39 -15.18
C ASP A 271 -14.37 0.60 -16.05
N ILE A 272 -15.67 0.38 -16.20
CA ILE A 272 -16.59 1.36 -16.77
C ILE A 272 -17.09 2.22 -15.61
N CYS A 273 -16.78 3.51 -15.65
CA CYS A 273 -17.04 4.44 -14.57
C CYS A 273 -17.99 5.55 -15.01
N THR A 274 -18.84 5.96 -14.09
CA THR A 274 -19.63 7.17 -14.21
C THR A 274 -18.85 8.38 -13.68
N PRO A 275 -19.15 9.62 -14.10
CA PRO A 275 -18.53 10.81 -13.54
C PRO A 275 -18.71 10.98 -12.03
N GLU A 276 -19.75 10.38 -11.43
CA GLU A 276 -19.99 10.41 -9.98
C GLU A 276 -18.87 9.73 -9.17
N VAL A 277 -18.21 8.73 -9.78
CA VAL A 277 -17.03 8.09 -9.17
C VAL A 277 -15.96 9.13 -8.86
N LEU A 278 -15.72 10.08 -9.75
CA LEU A 278 -14.73 11.14 -9.56
C LEU A 278 -15.06 12.06 -8.37
N GLY A 279 -16.36 12.29 -8.11
CA GLY A 279 -16.82 13.01 -6.94
C GLY A 279 -16.48 12.28 -5.64
N LEU A 280 -16.72 10.96 -5.58
CA LEU A 280 -16.37 10.14 -4.42
C LEU A 280 -14.87 10.14 -4.11
N TRP A 281 -14.02 10.14 -5.15
CA TRP A 281 -12.56 10.27 -4.97
C TRP A 281 -12.14 11.64 -4.45
N ALA A 282 -12.89 12.69 -4.77
CA ALA A 282 -12.64 14.05 -4.29
C ALA A 282 -13.10 14.25 -2.84
N ASP A 283 -14.21 13.62 -2.45
CA ASP A 283 -14.76 13.70 -1.10
C ASP A 283 -13.93 12.89 -0.09
N SER A 284 -13.40 11.74 -0.50
CA SER A 284 -12.61 10.84 0.35
C SER A 284 -11.13 10.84 -0.03
N PHE A 285 -10.33 11.65 0.68
CA PHE A 285 -8.89 11.79 0.39
C PHE A 285 -8.07 10.53 0.71
N ASP A 286 -8.52 9.70 1.65
CA ASP A 286 -7.83 8.49 2.12
C ASP A 286 -7.75 7.40 1.04
N TYR A 287 -8.60 7.47 0.01
CA TYR A 287 -8.53 6.55 -1.11
C TYR A 287 -7.31 6.85 -1.96
N GLN A 288 -6.42 5.86 -2.04
CA GLN A 288 -5.20 5.88 -2.85
C GLN A 288 -5.24 4.81 -3.94
N CYS A 289 -5.62 3.57 -3.58
CA CYS A 289 -5.69 2.43 -4.49
C CYS A 289 -7.16 2.14 -4.92
N PRO A 290 -7.43 1.87 -6.22
CA PRO A 290 -8.80 1.63 -6.71
C PRO A 290 -9.53 0.44 -6.10
N ARG A 291 -8.79 -0.65 -5.79
CA ARG A 291 -9.37 -1.88 -5.25
C ARG A 291 -9.35 -1.90 -3.72
N LYS A 292 -8.15 -1.98 -3.13
CA LYS A 292 -7.95 -2.04 -1.68
C LYS A 292 -8.66 -0.94 -0.89
N HIS A 293 -8.70 0.31 -1.39
CA HIS A 293 -9.29 1.43 -0.64
C HIS A 293 -10.64 1.82 -1.20
N PHE A 294 -10.73 2.17 -2.48
CA PHE A 294 -11.97 2.71 -3.05
C PHE A 294 -13.09 1.67 -3.15
N LEU A 295 -12.85 0.52 -3.80
CA LEU A 295 -13.87 -0.53 -3.92
C LEU A 295 -14.29 -1.05 -2.53
N PHE A 296 -13.32 -1.32 -1.65
CA PHE A 296 -13.62 -1.77 -0.29
C PHE A 296 -14.43 -0.73 0.50
N GLY A 297 -14.01 0.53 0.49
CA GLY A 297 -14.68 1.62 1.20
C GLY A 297 -16.11 1.86 0.72
N VAL A 298 -16.32 1.94 -0.60
CA VAL A 298 -17.65 2.17 -1.17
C VAL A 298 -18.61 1.01 -0.88
N LEU A 299 -18.11 -0.23 -0.83
CA LEU A 299 -18.95 -1.39 -0.50
C LEU A 299 -19.28 -1.45 1.00
N LYS A 300 -18.35 -1.06 1.88
CA LYS A 300 -18.56 -1.02 3.33
C LYS A 300 -19.52 0.11 3.73
N ASP A 301 -19.36 1.29 3.13
CA ASP A 301 -20.18 2.47 3.41
C ASP A 301 -21.46 2.52 2.55
N TYR A 302 -21.96 1.36 2.12
CA TYR A 302 -23.15 1.26 1.27
C TYR A 302 -24.38 1.93 1.90
N GLU A 303 -24.51 1.89 3.23
CA GLU A 303 -25.64 2.51 3.95
C GLU A 303 -25.65 4.04 3.83
N LEU A 304 -24.47 4.67 3.75
CA LEU A 304 -24.31 6.12 3.67
C LEU A 304 -24.44 6.61 2.22
N ASN A 305 -23.74 5.94 1.31
CA ASN A 305 -23.62 6.41 -0.07
C ASN A 305 -24.73 5.89 -0.99
N GLY A 306 -25.32 4.73 -0.69
CA GLY A 306 -26.34 4.07 -1.51
C GLY A 306 -25.88 3.70 -2.92
N LYS A 307 -24.58 3.82 -3.22
CA LYS A 307 -24.00 3.57 -4.55
C LYS A 307 -23.72 2.09 -4.76
N THR A 308 -23.92 1.63 -5.98
CA THR A 308 -23.78 0.21 -6.33
C THR A 308 -22.72 -0.01 -7.40
N ILE A 309 -21.93 -1.06 -7.21
CA ILE A 309 -20.87 -1.48 -8.12
C ILE A 309 -21.24 -2.84 -8.69
N HIS A 310 -21.17 -2.97 -10.00
CA HIS A 310 -21.54 -4.18 -10.71
C HIS A 310 -20.32 -4.86 -11.32
N THR A 311 -20.46 -6.13 -11.68
CA THR A 311 -19.42 -6.90 -12.36
C THR A 311 -19.90 -7.35 -13.73
N HIS A 312 -18.96 -7.58 -14.64
CA HIS A 312 -19.18 -8.22 -15.92
C HIS A 312 -18.11 -9.29 -16.11
N ILE A 313 -18.54 -10.56 -16.12
CA ILE A 313 -17.63 -11.72 -16.08
C ILE A 313 -17.43 -12.27 -17.50
N VAL A 314 -16.19 -12.21 -17.96
CA VAL A 314 -15.75 -12.63 -19.29
C VAL A 314 -15.28 -14.08 -19.25
N LYS A 315 -15.88 -14.92 -20.10
CA LYS A 315 -15.56 -16.36 -20.19
C LYS A 315 -14.71 -16.73 -21.42
N HIS A 316 -14.98 -16.11 -22.57
CA HIS A 316 -14.39 -16.51 -23.85
C HIS A 316 -13.19 -15.67 -24.29
N HIS A 317 -13.15 -14.40 -23.91
CA HIS A 317 -12.08 -13.47 -24.32
C HIS A 317 -10.93 -13.45 -23.31
N TYR A 318 -9.76 -13.06 -23.79
CA TYR A 318 -8.57 -12.86 -22.99
C TYR A 318 -8.52 -11.42 -22.50
N ALA A 319 -8.32 -11.25 -21.21
CA ALA A 319 -7.99 -9.99 -20.57
C ALA A 319 -7.06 -10.31 -19.39
N ALA A 320 -5.97 -9.56 -19.27
CA ALA A 320 -5.01 -9.67 -18.17
C ALA A 320 -4.22 -8.37 -18.03
N ARG A 321 -3.71 -8.13 -16.82
CA ARG A 321 -2.87 -6.98 -16.49
C ARG A 321 -1.45 -7.43 -16.11
N VAL A 322 -0.44 -6.70 -16.56
CA VAL A 322 0.97 -6.98 -16.29
C VAL A 322 1.45 -6.24 -15.04
N GLN A 323 1.09 -6.77 -13.88
CA GLN A 323 1.41 -6.18 -12.57
C GLN A 323 2.79 -6.57 -12.02
N ASN A 324 3.17 -7.83 -12.20
CA ASN A 324 4.38 -8.44 -11.64
C ASN A 324 5.24 -9.03 -12.75
N LEU A 325 6.52 -9.29 -12.48
CA LEU A 325 7.42 -9.99 -13.42
C LEU A 325 6.92 -11.40 -13.77
N LYS A 326 6.31 -12.11 -12.81
CA LYS A 326 5.67 -13.40 -13.08
C LYS A 326 4.40 -13.25 -13.94
N ALA A 327 3.64 -12.16 -13.75
CA ALA A 327 2.52 -11.84 -14.62
C ALA A 327 3.03 -11.54 -16.04
N TYR A 328 4.12 -10.78 -16.18
CA TYR A 328 4.80 -10.50 -17.45
C TYR A 328 5.20 -11.80 -18.18
N ASP A 329 5.83 -12.76 -17.51
CA ASP A 329 6.15 -14.08 -18.10
C ASP A 329 4.90 -14.88 -18.49
N SER A 330 3.84 -14.81 -17.68
CA SER A 330 2.60 -15.53 -18.00
C SER A 330 1.88 -14.93 -19.22
N VAL A 331 1.80 -13.60 -19.29
CA VAL A 331 1.12 -12.85 -20.35
C VAL A 331 1.91 -12.91 -21.64
N SER A 332 3.25 -12.84 -21.60
CA SER A 332 4.09 -13.02 -22.79
C SER A 332 3.91 -14.40 -23.41
N ARG A 333 3.85 -15.46 -22.58
CA ARG A 333 3.57 -16.83 -23.04
C ARG A 333 2.16 -16.96 -23.60
N ASP A 334 1.16 -16.36 -22.96
CA ASP A 334 -0.22 -16.30 -23.47
C ASP A 334 -0.27 -15.60 -24.85
N TYR A 335 0.45 -14.48 -24.98
CA TYR A 335 0.54 -13.70 -26.20
C TYR A 335 1.20 -14.49 -27.34
N ILE A 336 2.36 -15.11 -27.10
CA ILE A 336 3.05 -15.98 -28.08
C ILE A 336 2.15 -17.14 -28.52
N SER A 337 1.37 -17.71 -27.59
CA SER A 337 0.45 -18.81 -27.87
C SER A 337 -0.89 -18.39 -28.46
N ARG A 338 -1.05 -17.10 -28.82
CA ARG A 338 -2.21 -16.55 -29.54
C ARG A 338 -3.53 -16.57 -28.77
N TRP A 339 -3.48 -16.50 -27.45
CA TRP A 339 -4.71 -16.33 -26.66
C TRP A 339 -5.36 -14.95 -26.89
N VAL A 340 -4.57 -13.97 -27.31
CA VAL A 340 -5.00 -12.57 -27.53
C VAL A 340 -5.35 -12.29 -28.99
N TYR A 341 -5.62 -13.31 -29.81
CA TYR A 341 -5.99 -13.10 -31.22
C TYR A 341 -7.20 -12.15 -31.33
N PRO A 342 -7.19 -11.11 -32.18
CA PRO A 342 -6.28 -10.83 -33.30
C PRO A 342 -5.02 -10.01 -32.97
N LEU A 343 -4.85 -9.55 -31.72
CA LEU A 343 -3.68 -8.79 -31.27
C LEU A 343 -2.50 -9.75 -31.09
N CYS A 344 -1.83 -10.08 -32.20
CA CYS A 344 -0.66 -10.95 -32.24
C CYS A 344 0.41 -10.32 -33.13
N SER A 345 1.69 -10.63 -32.88
CA SER A 345 2.80 -10.00 -33.62
C SER A 345 2.74 -10.24 -35.13
N ASP A 346 2.14 -11.33 -35.60
CA ASP A 346 1.99 -11.60 -37.03
C ASP A 346 1.04 -10.65 -37.76
N ALA A 347 0.17 -9.96 -37.03
CA ALA A 347 -0.70 -8.93 -37.60
C ALA A 347 0.08 -7.68 -38.02
N ASN A 348 1.33 -7.50 -37.55
CA ASN A 348 2.20 -6.36 -37.87
C ASN A 348 1.46 -5.02 -37.76
N LEU A 349 0.79 -4.81 -36.61
CA LEU A 349 -0.06 -3.65 -36.38
C LEU A 349 0.74 -2.34 -36.26
N PHE A 350 2.02 -2.44 -35.88
CA PHE A 350 2.88 -1.29 -35.63
C PHE A 350 3.80 -0.99 -36.80
N PRO A 351 4.05 0.30 -37.11
CA PRO A 351 4.93 0.67 -38.21
C PRO A 351 6.36 0.17 -37.98
N GLY A 352 6.87 -0.66 -38.89
CA GLY A 352 8.22 -1.21 -38.83
C GLY A 352 8.29 -2.68 -38.39
N ASP A 353 7.18 -3.25 -37.93
CA ASP A 353 7.07 -4.67 -37.59
C ASP A 353 6.90 -5.51 -38.86
N CYS A 354 7.71 -6.58 -38.97
CA CYS A 354 7.71 -7.46 -40.13
C CYS A 354 7.74 -8.95 -39.74
N TYR A 355 6.94 -9.35 -38.76
CA TYR A 355 6.86 -10.72 -38.27
C TYR A 355 6.17 -11.66 -39.25
N ARG A 356 6.75 -12.86 -39.40
CA ARG A 356 6.16 -14.01 -40.08
C ARG A 356 6.05 -15.17 -39.11
N LEU A 357 4.87 -15.80 -39.07
CA LEU A 357 4.61 -16.99 -38.26
C LEU A 357 5.16 -18.25 -38.96
N ARG A 358 5.92 -19.06 -38.21
CA ARG A 358 6.27 -20.43 -38.56
C ARG A 358 5.61 -21.43 -37.60
N ARG A 359 5.61 -22.71 -37.99
CA ARG A 359 5.08 -23.81 -37.17
C ARG A 359 5.77 -23.84 -35.80
N GLY A 360 4.98 -24.10 -34.76
CA GLY A 360 5.47 -24.10 -33.37
C GLY A 360 5.42 -22.72 -32.71
N ASN A 361 4.58 -21.80 -33.19
CA ASN A 361 4.46 -20.43 -32.66
C ASN A 361 5.82 -19.71 -32.63
N ILE A 362 6.56 -19.83 -33.72
CA ILE A 362 7.83 -19.16 -33.92
C ILE A 362 7.56 -17.91 -34.75
N TYR A 363 7.84 -16.75 -34.21
CA TYR A 363 7.70 -15.46 -34.88
C TYR A 363 9.09 -14.99 -35.32
N GLN A 364 9.24 -14.68 -36.60
CA GLN A 364 10.51 -14.26 -37.16
C GLN A 364 10.31 -12.97 -37.96
N GLU A 365 11.03 -11.90 -37.61
CA GLU A 365 11.11 -10.70 -38.45
C GLU A 365 12.01 -10.87 -39.67
N GLU A 366 11.87 -9.97 -40.63
CA GLU A 366 12.81 -9.85 -41.75
C GLU A 366 14.19 -9.38 -41.27
N GLY A 367 15.26 -9.82 -41.92
CA GLY A 367 16.65 -9.46 -41.57
C GLY A 367 17.34 -10.38 -40.56
N VAL A 368 16.63 -11.35 -39.95
CA VAL A 368 17.23 -12.31 -39.02
C VAL A 368 18.21 -13.25 -39.74
N VAL A 369 19.45 -13.29 -39.27
CA VAL A 369 20.50 -14.19 -39.77
C VAL A 369 20.62 -15.40 -38.84
N LEU A 370 20.11 -16.54 -39.31
CA LEU A 370 20.22 -17.82 -38.60
C LEU A 370 21.37 -18.65 -39.17
N SER A 371 22.28 -19.11 -38.30
CA SER A 371 23.29 -20.10 -38.68
C SER A 371 22.65 -21.46 -39.04
N ARG A 372 23.35 -22.28 -39.82
CA ARG A 372 22.84 -23.59 -40.27
C ARG A 372 22.62 -24.59 -39.12
N SER A 373 23.41 -24.50 -38.06
CA SER A 373 23.38 -25.41 -36.91
C SER A 373 22.53 -24.89 -35.75
N ALA A 374 21.99 -23.66 -35.83
CA ALA A 374 21.11 -23.12 -34.80
C ALA A 374 19.76 -23.86 -34.75
N ILE A 375 19.31 -24.17 -33.54
CA ILE A 375 18.04 -24.86 -33.27
C ILE A 375 17.10 -23.90 -32.56
N VAL A 376 16.09 -23.44 -33.29
CA VAL A 376 15.00 -22.63 -32.74
C VAL A 376 13.81 -23.54 -32.46
N LYS A 377 13.45 -23.69 -31.18
CA LYS A 377 12.28 -24.47 -30.76
C LYS A 377 11.03 -23.58 -30.67
N GLN A 378 9.95 -24.17 -30.16
CA GLN A 378 8.62 -23.59 -30.12
C GLN A 378 8.55 -22.34 -29.22
N ARG A 379 7.52 -21.52 -29.44
CA ARG A 379 7.17 -20.34 -28.64
C ARG A 379 8.31 -19.33 -28.53
N THR A 380 8.94 -19.01 -29.66
CA THR A 380 10.06 -18.08 -29.73
C THR A 380 9.74 -16.89 -30.61
N ILE A 381 10.22 -15.71 -30.25
CA ILE A 381 10.13 -14.49 -31.05
C ILE A 381 11.54 -14.00 -31.37
N LEU A 382 11.79 -13.73 -32.64
CA LEU A 382 13.07 -13.21 -33.15
C LEU A 382 12.83 -11.85 -33.79
N GLY A 383 13.41 -10.81 -33.18
CA GLY A 383 13.37 -9.45 -33.70
C GLY A 383 14.29 -9.23 -34.91
N LYS A 384 14.07 -8.09 -35.57
CA LYS A 384 14.74 -7.65 -36.79
C LYS A 384 16.25 -7.50 -36.60
N ASP A 385 16.99 -7.83 -37.67
CA ASP A 385 18.45 -7.69 -37.77
C ASP A 385 19.25 -8.39 -36.65
N THR A 386 18.68 -9.43 -36.05
CA THR A 386 19.36 -10.27 -35.08
C THR A 386 20.26 -11.31 -35.76
N SER A 387 21.44 -11.57 -35.19
CA SER A 387 22.35 -12.60 -35.67
C SER A 387 22.48 -13.72 -34.64
N ILE A 388 22.24 -14.97 -35.07
CA ILE A 388 22.31 -16.16 -34.21
C ILE A 388 23.47 -17.05 -34.64
N GLY A 389 24.43 -17.27 -33.73
CA GLY A 389 25.62 -18.09 -33.94
C GLY A 389 25.35 -19.59 -34.11
N GLU A 390 26.43 -20.34 -34.38
CA GLU A 390 26.40 -21.79 -34.62
C GLU A 390 26.15 -22.58 -33.34
N GLY A 391 25.40 -23.68 -33.41
CA GLY A 391 25.16 -24.59 -32.28
C GLY A 391 24.26 -24.02 -31.18
N THR A 392 23.70 -22.83 -31.37
CA THR A 392 22.83 -22.16 -30.39
C THR A 392 21.44 -22.78 -30.33
N CYS A 393 20.89 -22.96 -29.13
CA CYS A 393 19.58 -23.54 -28.87
C CYS A 393 18.67 -22.54 -28.17
N ILE A 394 17.50 -22.25 -28.75
CA ILE A 394 16.56 -21.25 -28.24
C ILE A 394 15.21 -21.90 -27.96
N THR A 395 14.71 -21.76 -26.72
CA THR A 395 13.44 -22.33 -26.25
C THR A 395 12.64 -21.29 -25.46
N ASP A 396 11.34 -21.16 -25.74
CA ASP A 396 10.39 -20.33 -24.97
C ASP A 396 10.86 -18.89 -24.68
N SER A 397 11.66 -18.32 -25.57
CA SER A 397 12.38 -17.06 -25.35
C SER A 397 11.93 -15.97 -26.33
N VAL A 398 11.93 -14.72 -25.87
CA VAL A 398 11.65 -13.53 -26.68
C VAL A 398 12.96 -12.78 -26.88
N ILE A 399 13.28 -12.46 -28.14
CA ILE A 399 14.51 -11.78 -28.52
C ILE A 399 14.16 -10.48 -29.25
N GLY A 400 14.69 -9.38 -28.73
CA GLY A 400 14.55 -8.03 -29.27
C GLY A 400 15.22 -7.83 -30.62
N ARG A 401 15.29 -6.57 -31.05
CA ARG A 401 15.90 -6.14 -32.32
C ARG A 401 17.39 -5.87 -32.16
N HIS A 402 18.13 -6.06 -33.24
CA HIS A 402 19.57 -5.77 -33.34
C HIS A 402 20.47 -6.57 -32.36
N CYS A 403 19.96 -7.68 -31.81
CA CYS A 403 20.74 -8.52 -30.90
C CYS A 403 21.80 -9.36 -31.63
N ARG A 404 22.94 -9.58 -30.98
CA ARG A 404 24.00 -10.47 -31.45
C ARG A 404 24.20 -11.62 -30.48
N ILE A 405 23.86 -12.83 -30.91
CA ILE A 405 23.97 -14.04 -30.10
C ILE A 405 25.15 -14.87 -30.62
N GLY A 406 26.09 -15.17 -29.72
CA GLY A 406 27.26 -15.99 -29.99
C GLY A 406 26.95 -17.45 -30.33
N ASN A 407 28.02 -18.23 -30.43
CA ASN A 407 28.01 -19.65 -30.75
C ASN A 407 27.82 -20.51 -29.48
N ASN A 408 27.14 -21.65 -29.63
CA ASN A 408 26.85 -22.62 -28.57
C ASN A 408 26.14 -22.00 -27.36
N VAL A 409 25.26 -21.01 -27.60
CA VAL A 409 24.48 -20.38 -26.54
C VAL A 409 23.22 -21.19 -26.26
N ILE A 410 22.81 -21.28 -25.00
CA ILE A 410 21.55 -21.92 -24.58
C ILE A 410 20.66 -20.85 -23.98
N LEU A 411 19.52 -20.60 -24.61
CA LEU A 411 18.49 -19.68 -24.14
C LEU A 411 17.23 -20.47 -23.81
N ASP A 412 16.84 -20.49 -22.54
CA ASP A 412 15.64 -21.18 -22.07
C ASP A 412 14.74 -20.26 -21.24
N GLY A 413 13.58 -19.92 -21.78
CA GLY A 413 12.61 -19.05 -21.11
C GLY A 413 13.13 -17.65 -20.81
N ALA A 414 14.07 -17.12 -21.60
CA ALA A 414 14.70 -15.83 -21.38
C ALA A 414 14.00 -14.70 -22.17
N TYR A 415 13.98 -13.50 -21.59
CA TYR A 415 13.49 -12.29 -22.22
C TYR A 415 14.66 -11.37 -22.50
N ILE A 416 15.04 -11.26 -23.77
CA ILE A 416 16.16 -10.44 -24.23
C ILE A 416 15.56 -9.27 -24.99
N TRP A 417 15.82 -8.04 -24.55
CA TRP A 417 15.36 -6.85 -25.26
C TRP A 417 16.38 -6.37 -26.31
N ASP A 418 16.29 -5.11 -26.72
CA ASP A 418 16.97 -4.59 -27.92
C ASP A 418 18.47 -4.33 -27.69
N ASP A 419 19.26 -4.41 -28.76
CA ASP A 419 20.70 -4.09 -28.77
C ASP A 419 21.56 -4.93 -27.79
N VAL A 420 21.11 -6.15 -27.46
CA VAL A 420 21.84 -7.05 -26.55
C VAL A 420 22.91 -7.87 -27.29
N VAL A 421 24.09 -7.98 -26.68
CA VAL A 421 25.20 -8.81 -27.18
C VAL A 421 25.47 -9.94 -26.18
N ILE A 422 25.41 -11.19 -26.65
CA ILE A 422 25.66 -12.40 -25.85
C ILE A 422 26.89 -13.11 -26.40
N GLY A 423 27.89 -13.34 -25.54
CA GLY A 423 29.11 -14.07 -25.88
C GLY A 423 28.92 -15.57 -26.10
N ASP A 424 29.99 -16.22 -26.56
CA ASP A 424 30.01 -17.65 -26.91
C ASP A 424 29.96 -18.55 -25.67
N ASN A 425 29.34 -19.72 -25.80
CA ASN A 425 29.20 -20.76 -24.77
C ASN A 425 28.50 -20.26 -23.48
N THR A 426 27.61 -19.30 -23.59
CA THR A 426 26.85 -18.73 -22.47
C THR A 426 25.49 -19.42 -22.34
N GLU A 427 25.05 -19.61 -21.10
CA GLU A 427 23.75 -20.19 -20.77
C GLU A 427 22.89 -19.19 -19.99
N ILE A 428 21.65 -18.99 -20.44
CA ILE A 428 20.68 -18.08 -19.82
C ILE A 428 19.36 -18.83 -19.63
N ARG A 429 18.92 -18.95 -18.38
CA ARG A 429 17.65 -19.60 -18.03
C ARG A 429 16.75 -18.62 -17.29
N HIS A 430 15.48 -18.49 -17.67
CA HIS A 430 14.46 -17.63 -17.02
C HIS A 430 15.00 -16.32 -16.42
N ALA A 431 15.63 -15.51 -17.27
CA ALA A 431 16.17 -14.20 -16.89
C ALA A 431 15.64 -13.11 -17.83
N ILE A 432 15.61 -11.86 -17.34
CA ILE A 432 15.29 -10.69 -18.15
C ILE A 432 16.56 -9.88 -18.36
N VAL A 433 16.86 -9.58 -19.62
CA VAL A 433 18.02 -8.84 -20.07
C VAL A 433 17.55 -7.58 -20.79
N ALA A 434 17.80 -6.42 -20.17
CA ALA A 434 17.37 -5.14 -20.70
C ALA A 434 18.21 -4.62 -21.87
N ASN A 435 17.85 -3.44 -22.39
CA ASN A 435 18.46 -2.90 -23.61
C ASN A 435 19.94 -2.58 -23.43
N GLY A 436 20.74 -2.87 -24.46
CA GLY A 436 22.16 -2.51 -24.52
C GLY A 436 23.06 -3.27 -23.55
N VAL A 437 22.59 -4.39 -22.98
CA VAL A 437 23.40 -5.25 -22.11
C VAL A 437 24.40 -6.06 -22.93
N THR A 438 25.62 -6.20 -22.40
CA THR A 438 26.67 -7.04 -23.00
C THR A 438 27.06 -8.14 -22.02
N ILE A 439 26.85 -9.40 -22.43
CA ILE A 439 27.21 -10.58 -21.66
C ILE A 439 28.45 -11.21 -22.27
N GLY A 440 29.50 -11.43 -21.45
CA GLY A 440 30.74 -12.07 -21.86
C GLY A 440 30.58 -13.53 -22.27
N ASN A 441 31.71 -14.13 -22.64
CA ASN A 441 31.80 -15.54 -23.03
C ASN A 441 31.79 -16.46 -21.80
N LYS A 442 31.27 -17.68 -21.96
CA LYS A 442 31.20 -18.73 -20.92
C LYS A 442 30.51 -18.28 -19.63
N CYS A 443 29.47 -17.46 -19.75
CA CYS A 443 28.72 -17.03 -18.58
C CYS A 443 27.57 -17.99 -18.27
N GLN A 444 27.20 -18.08 -17.00
CA GLN A 444 26.02 -18.83 -16.54
C GLN A 444 25.09 -17.89 -15.80
N VAL A 445 23.92 -17.63 -16.37
CA VAL A 445 22.89 -16.80 -15.76
C VAL A 445 21.81 -17.73 -15.22
N GLU A 446 21.76 -17.84 -13.89
CA GLU A 446 20.74 -18.63 -13.21
C GLU A 446 19.35 -17.98 -13.29
N PRO A 447 18.28 -18.76 -13.10
CA PRO A 447 16.93 -18.24 -13.24
C PRO A 447 16.52 -17.27 -12.13
N GLY A 448 15.69 -16.29 -12.50
CA GLY A 448 15.26 -15.19 -11.65
C GLY A 448 16.13 -13.93 -11.76
N VAL A 449 17.23 -13.96 -12.51
CA VAL A 449 18.14 -12.81 -12.67
C VAL A 449 17.52 -11.71 -13.51
N LEU A 450 17.71 -10.46 -13.06
CA LEU A 450 17.31 -9.24 -13.77
C LEU A 450 18.54 -8.37 -14.06
N LEU A 451 18.83 -8.15 -15.34
CA LEU A 451 19.94 -7.30 -15.79
C LEU A 451 19.39 -6.01 -16.36
N SER A 452 19.60 -4.89 -15.65
CA SER A 452 19.15 -3.57 -16.07
C SER A 452 19.93 -3.00 -17.26
N TYR A 453 19.53 -1.83 -17.74
CA TYR A 453 20.01 -1.21 -18.97
C TYR A 453 21.51 -0.95 -18.97
N GLY A 454 22.19 -1.35 -20.05
CA GLY A 454 23.61 -1.04 -20.26
C GLY A 454 24.58 -1.65 -19.25
N VAL A 455 24.16 -2.70 -18.53
CA VAL A 455 25.02 -3.53 -17.69
C VAL A 455 25.99 -4.33 -18.57
N LYS A 456 27.24 -4.49 -18.10
CA LYS A 456 28.23 -5.34 -18.77
C LYS A 456 28.67 -6.43 -17.81
N ILE A 457 28.66 -7.67 -18.26
CA ILE A 457 29.13 -8.83 -17.52
C ILE A 457 30.43 -9.31 -18.18
N GLY A 458 31.46 -9.52 -17.36
CA GLY A 458 32.75 -10.07 -17.79
C GLY A 458 32.65 -11.52 -18.28
N ASN A 459 33.77 -12.08 -18.72
CA ASN A 459 33.83 -13.48 -19.15
C ASN A 459 33.91 -14.42 -17.94
N GLU A 460 33.42 -15.66 -18.09
CA GLU A 460 33.52 -16.74 -17.10
C GLU A 460 32.84 -16.42 -15.75
N VAL A 461 31.73 -15.67 -15.81
CA VAL A 461 30.95 -15.26 -14.64
C VAL A 461 29.71 -16.13 -14.45
N THR A 462 29.41 -16.47 -13.19
CA THR A 462 28.16 -17.13 -12.80
C THR A 462 27.35 -16.19 -11.92
N ILE A 463 26.13 -15.86 -12.34
CA ILE A 463 25.22 -14.99 -11.59
C ILE A 463 24.22 -15.87 -10.84
N PRO A 464 24.10 -15.73 -9.51
CA PRO A 464 23.18 -16.54 -8.70
C PRO A 464 21.71 -16.19 -8.96
N ARG A 465 20.82 -17.11 -8.60
CA ARG A 465 19.35 -16.94 -8.71
C ARG A 465 18.86 -15.64 -8.07
N SER A 466 17.84 -15.06 -8.70
CA SER A 466 17.11 -13.87 -8.20
C SER A 466 17.95 -12.61 -7.96
N MET A 467 19.19 -12.56 -8.46
CA MET A 467 20.04 -11.38 -8.35
C MET A 467 19.58 -10.27 -9.30
N ARG A 468 19.61 -9.02 -8.82
CA ARG A 468 19.29 -7.82 -9.60
C ARG A 468 20.53 -6.99 -9.79
N VAL A 469 20.80 -6.60 -11.03
CA VAL A 469 22.00 -5.83 -11.36
C VAL A 469 21.60 -4.53 -12.05
N THR A 470 22.05 -3.41 -11.49
CA THR A 470 21.87 -2.04 -12.01
C THR A 470 23.19 -1.40 -12.39
N LYS A 471 23.13 -0.35 -13.22
CA LYS A 471 24.26 0.55 -13.45
C LYS A 471 24.27 1.71 -12.45
N LEU A 472 23.11 2.13 -11.95
CA LEU A 472 22.99 3.20 -10.96
C LEU A 472 23.58 2.76 -9.62
N GLN A 473 24.44 3.62 -9.07
CA GLN A 473 24.98 3.49 -7.73
C GLN A 473 23.95 4.06 -6.75
N GLN A 474 23.46 3.23 -5.83
CA GLN A 474 22.71 3.67 -4.65
C GLN A 474 23.65 3.79 -3.45
N ASP A 475 23.33 4.70 -2.54
CA ASP A 475 23.99 4.77 -1.23
C ASP A 475 23.77 3.43 -0.51
N GLY A 476 24.86 2.78 -0.07
CA GLY A 476 24.81 1.45 0.56
C GLY A 476 25.10 0.24 -0.36
N ALA A 477 25.13 0.42 -1.69
CA ALA A 477 25.39 -0.68 -2.63
C ALA A 477 26.84 -1.23 -2.50
N LYS A 478 26.97 -2.49 -2.09
CA LYS A 478 28.28 -3.18 -2.05
C LYS A 478 28.75 -3.49 -3.47
N THR A 479 29.91 -2.96 -3.85
CA THR A 479 30.55 -3.25 -5.13
C THR A 479 31.07 -4.69 -5.14
N HIS A 480 30.29 -5.63 -5.65
CA HIS A 480 30.78 -6.98 -5.94
C HIS A 480 31.46 -7.04 -7.31
N SER A 481 32.56 -6.30 -7.50
CA SER A 481 33.39 -6.38 -8.71
C SER A 481 33.92 -7.79 -8.98
N ALA A 482 34.06 -8.61 -7.93
CA ALA A 482 34.45 -10.01 -8.03
C ALA A 482 33.37 -10.92 -8.65
N LEU A 483 32.08 -10.56 -8.53
CA LEU A 483 30.97 -11.36 -9.09
C LEU A 483 30.70 -11.05 -10.55
N LEU A 484 30.99 -9.83 -11.03
CA LEU A 484 30.74 -9.41 -12.43
C LEU A 484 31.98 -9.52 -13.34
N GLY A 485 33.14 -9.89 -12.78
CA GLY A 485 34.42 -10.05 -13.51
C GLY A 485 35.17 -8.73 -13.75
N GLU A 486 36.45 -8.82 -14.14
CA GLU A 486 37.37 -7.66 -14.27
C GLU A 486 36.92 -6.59 -15.28
N ALA A 487 36.05 -6.94 -16.23
CA ALA A 487 35.48 -6.05 -17.24
C ALA A 487 33.99 -5.72 -17.00
N GLY A 488 33.43 -6.14 -15.86
CA GLY A 488 32.02 -5.97 -15.54
C GLY A 488 31.70 -4.54 -15.06
N GLU A 489 30.63 -3.97 -15.59
CA GLU A 489 30.05 -2.69 -15.13
C GLU A 489 28.65 -2.97 -14.59
N GLY A 490 28.48 -2.95 -13.27
CA GLY A 490 27.19 -3.08 -12.59
C GLY A 490 27.33 -3.14 -11.06
N TYR A 491 26.24 -2.82 -10.38
CA TYR A 491 26.05 -2.88 -8.93
C TYR A 491 24.89 -3.82 -8.63
N GLU A 492 24.97 -4.53 -7.51
CA GLU A 492 23.83 -5.30 -7.01
C GLU A 492 22.78 -4.31 -6.48
N PHE A 493 21.55 -4.46 -6.96
CA PHE A 493 20.42 -3.68 -6.46
C PHE A 493 19.84 -4.42 -5.24
N VAL A 494 20.09 -3.87 -4.06
CA VAL A 494 19.47 -4.31 -2.80
C VAL A 494 18.55 -3.19 -2.34
N ARG A 495 17.28 -3.53 -2.08
CA ARG A 495 16.31 -2.56 -1.56
C ARG A 495 16.55 -2.39 -0.06
N GLU A 496 16.92 -1.18 0.36
CA GLU A 496 16.92 -0.81 1.78
C GLU A 496 15.46 -0.51 2.18
N TYR A 497 14.88 -1.36 3.04
CA TYR A 497 13.58 -1.09 3.64
C TYR A 497 13.79 -0.30 4.94
N GLU A 498 13.19 0.88 5.06
CA GLU A 498 13.14 1.63 6.32
C GLU A 498 12.02 1.13 7.27
N ASN A 499 11.12 0.26 6.80
CA ASN A 499 9.98 -0.26 7.57
C ASN A 499 9.95 -1.81 7.59
N GLU A 500 10.01 -2.41 8.78
CA GLU A 500 10.04 -3.87 8.99
C GLU A 500 8.70 -4.57 8.66
N GLU A 501 7.58 -3.84 8.58
CA GLU A 501 6.24 -4.41 8.39
C GLU A 501 5.88 -4.79 6.93
N GLU A 502 6.68 -4.37 5.93
CA GLU A 502 6.46 -4.66 4.50
C GLU A 502 7.48 -5.67 3.92
N SER A 503 8.32 -6.26 4.79
CA SER A 503 9.65 -6.78 4.44
C SER A 503 9.72 -8.11 3.66
N ASP A 504 8.77 -9.04 3.83
CA ASP A 504 8.92 -10.40 3.28
C ASP A 504 8.19 -10.65 1.95
N ASP A 505 7.13 -9.89 1.66
CA ASP A 505 6.24 -10.15 0.51
C ASP A 505 6.82 -9.63 -0.81
N GLU A 506 7.45 -8.44 -0.82
CA GLU A 506 8.00 -7.83 -2.03
C GLU A 506 9.21 -8.58 -2.61
N PHE A 507 9.98 -9.28 -1.76
CA PHE A 507 11.13 -10.08 -2.19
C PHE A 507 10.70 -11.33 -2.98
N ALA A 508 9.62 -11.99 -2.58
CA ALA A 508 9.04 -13.13 -3.31
C ALA A 508 8.35 -12.73 -4.63
N MET A 509 7.96 -11.45 -4.77
CA MET A 509 7.22 -10.91 -5.92
C MET A 509 8.07 -10.51 -7.12
N SER A 510 9.36 -10.33 -6.91
CA SER A 510 10.22 -9.55 -7.79
C SER A 510 11.29 -10.41 -8.51
N GLY A 511 11.14 -11.73 -8.45
CA GLY A 511 11.83 -12.69 -9.30
C GLY A 511 10.88 -13.43 -10.26
N LEU A 512 11.42 -13.98 -11.35
CA LEU A 512 10.66 -14.82 -12.30
C LEU A 512 10.27 -16.19 -11.73
N LEU A 513 10.95 -16.66 -10.68
CA LEU A 513 10.72 -17.94 -10.03
C LEU A 513 10.01 -17.78 -8.69
N TYR A 514 9.08 -18.69 -8.40
CA TYR A 514 8.55 -18.89 -7.04
C TYR A 514 9.62 -19.65 -6.23
N ASN A 515 10.30 -18.98 -5.30
CA ASN A 515 11.25 -19.66 -4.42
C ASN A 515 10.47 -20.45 -3.34
N MET A 516 9.96 -21.63 -3.70
CA MET A 516 9.40 -22.58 -2.74
C MET A 516 10.47 -23.30 -1.92
N ALA A 517 11.72 -23.33 -2.40
CA ALA A 517 12.75 -24.21 -1.85
C ALA A 517 13.36 -23.69 -0.54
N GLU A 518 13.37 -22.38 -0.28
CA GLU A 518 13.96 -21.81 0.95
C GLU A 518 12.93 -21.47 2.04
N LEU A 519 11.63 -21.61 1.75
CA LEU A 519 10.54 -21.38 2.70
C LEU A 519 9.82 -22.67 3.11
N SER A 520 10.21 -23.81 2.53
CA SER A 520 9.78 -25.16 2.91
C SER A 520 10.48 -25.69 4.18
N LEU A 521 10.90 -24.81 5.09
CA LEU A 521 11.43 -25.19 6.41
C LEU A 521 10.47 -24.80 7.52
N SER A 522 9.27 -25.40 7.52
CA SER A 522 8.59 -25.90 8.72
C SER A 522 7.29 -26.64 8.37
N ASP A 523 7.43 -27.93 8.05
CA ASP A 523 6.34 -28.92 7.98
C ASP A 523 5.73 -29.24 9.37
N ALA A 524 5.85 -28.34 10.34
CA ALA A 524 5.42 -28.54 11.73
C ALA A 524 4.15 -27.75 12.03
N SER A 525 3.06 -28.00 11.29
CA SER A 525 1.69 -27.67 11.71
C SER A 525 0.66 -28.54 10.97
N ILE A 526 0.89 -29.85 10.96
CA ILE A 526 -0.19 -30.82 10.82
C ILE A 526 -0.82 -30.98 12.20
N SER A 527 -2.12 -30.69 12.30
CA SER A 527 -2.93 -30.89 13.49
C SER A 527 -2.75 -32.29 14.09
N THR A 528 -2.45 -32.34 15.39
CA THR A 528 -2.82 -33.48 16.25
C THR A 528 -3.67 -32.97 17.40
N LEU A 529 -4.97 -33.17 17.26
CA LEU A 529 -5.94 -33.24 18.34
C LEU A 529 -5.58 -34.43 19.25
N ALA A 530 -4.97 -34.18 20.41
CA ALA A 530 -5.15 -34.92 21.68
C ALA A 530 -4.04 -34.59 22.70
N SER A 531 -4.47 -34.32 23.95
CA SER A 531 -3.75 -34.41 25.25
C SER A 531 -2.53 -33.47 25.45
N ASP A 532 -2.29 -32.83 26.60
CA ASP A 532 -2.72 -33.08 27.97
C ASP A 532 -2.68 -31.79 28.81
N LEU A 533 -3.45 -31.82 29.89
CA LEU A 533 -3.58 -30.81 30.94
C LEU A 533 -2.25 -30.58 31.69
N SER A 534 -1.83 -29.32 31.81
CA SER A 534 -1.07 -28.83 32.97
C SER A 534 -1.19 -27.31 33.07
N ASP A 535 -1.79 -26.85 34.17
CA ASP A 535 -1.71 -25.48 34.69
C ASP A 535 -0.25 -25.02 34.76
N GLU A 536 0.05 -23.85 34.21
CA GLU A 536 0.78 -22.76 34.89
C GLU A 536 0.90 -21.54 33.94
N GLU A 537 0.73 -20.36 34.54
CA GLU A 537 0.76 -19.02 33.95
C GLU A 537 1.95 -18.77 33.02
N TYR A 538 1.68 -18.28 31.81
CA TYR A 538 2.34 -17.12 31.17
C TYR A 538 1.46 -16.69 29.98
N ALA A 539 0.61 -15.68 30.20
CA ALA A 539 -0.16 -15.06 29.14
C ALA A 539 0.73 -14.05 28.38
N GLU A 540 1.34 -14.48 27.28
CA GLU A 540 2.01 -13.57 26.35
C GLU A 540 0.97 -12.70 25.63
N SER A 541 1.18 -11.40 25.78
CA SER A 541 0.40 -10.29 25.25
C SER A 541 0.30 -10.32 23.72
N ARG A 542 -0.89 -10.64 23.21
CA ARG A 542 -1.27 -10.37 21.82
C ARG A 542 -1.62 -8.89 21.67
N GLN A 543 -0.68 -8.10 21.17
CA GLN A 543 -0.97 -6.72 20.73
C GLN A 543 -1.99 -6.77 19.59
N ARG A 544 -3.18 -6.20 19.85
CA ARG A 544 -4.23 -5.96 18.86
C ARG A 544 -4.02 -4.54 18.33
N SER A 545 -3.43 -4.39 17.15
CA SER A 545 -3.59 -3.18 16.35
C SER A 545 -4.98 -3.15 15.72
N ASN A 546 -5.52 -1.94 15.66
CA ASN A 546 -6.92 -1.53 15.52
C ASN A 546 -7.76 -2.21 14.43
N SER A 547 -8.96 -2.66 14.82
CA SER A 547 -10.16 -2.63 13.97
C SER A 547 -11.40 -2.45 14.85
N PHE A 548 -12.09 -1.36 14.59
CA PHE A 548 -13.37 -0.93 15.13
C PHE A 548 -14.45 -2.02 14.94
N GLY A 549 -15.01 -2.56 16.02
CA GLY A 549 -16.08 -3.57 15.99
C GLY A 549 -16.14 -4.41 17.27
N THR A 550 -17.11 -4.11 18.12
CA THR A 550 -17.26 -4.62 19.49
C THR A 550 -17.95 -5.98 19.55
N SER A 551 -17.31 -6.95 20.22
CA SER A 551 -17.99 -7.99 21.01
C SER A 551 -16.95 -8.81 21.80
N VAL A 552 -16.52 -8.32 22.97
CA VAL A 552 -15.76 -9.12 23.95
C VAL A 552 -16.20 -8.70 25.36
N SER A 553 -16.31 -9.67 26.27
CA SER A 553 -17.00 -9.57 27.56
C SER A 553 -16.34 -8.63 28.59
N ASP A 554 -17.18 -7.96 29.38
CA ASP A 554 -16.89 -6.94 30.42
C ASP A 554 -15.79 -7.25 31.45
N ASP A 555 -15.36 -8.51 31.64
CA ASP A 555 -14.42 -8.85 32.72
C ASP A 555 -12.92 -8.79 32.33
N GLU A 556 -12.57 -8.73 31.04
CA GLU A 556 -11.17 -8.60 30.58
C GLU A 556 -10.69 -7.13 30.41
N GLU A 557 -11.59 -6.15 30.35
CA GLU A 557 -11.25 -4.74 30.09
C GLU A 557 -10.50 -4.05 31.25
N ARG A 558 -10.66 -4.53 32.48
CA ARG A 558 -10.13 -3.85 33.69
C ARG A 558 -8.60 -3.83 33.79
N GLY A 559 -7.92 -4.77 33.14
CA GLY A 559 -6.45 -4.81 33.07
C GLY A 559 -5.87 -3.97 31.92
N HIS A 560 -6.63 -3.81 30.82
CA HIS A 560 -6.19 -3.12 29.61
C HIS A 560 -6.03 -1.61 29.83
N PHE A 561 -7.00 -0.97 30.49
CA PHE A 561 -6.95 0.48 30.72
C PHE A 561 -5.68 0.94 31.46
N HIS A 562 -5.29 0.23 32.53
CA HIS A 562 -4.13 0.63 33.33
C HIS A 562 -2.83 0.54 32.53
N HIS A 563 -2.66 -0.52 31.75
CA HIS A 563 -1.49 -0.67 30.88
C HIS A 563 -1.45 0.44 29.82
N ASP A 564 -2.54 0.62 29.09
CA ASP A 564 -2.61 1.57 27.97
C ASP A 564 -2.44 3.02 28.45
N ALA A 565 -3.08 3.39 29.56
CA ALA A 565 -2.93 4.71 30.17
C ALA A 565 -1.50 4.95 30.68
N VAL A 566 -0.86 3.94 31.30
CA VAL A 566 0.53 4.08 31.76
C VAL A 566 1.49 4.26 30.59
N VAL A 567 1.31 3.53 29.48
CA VAL A 567 2.14 3.67 28.28
C VAL A 567 1.94 5.05 27.64
N SER A 568 0.69 5.47 27.42
CA SER A 568 0.35 6.78 26.83
C SER A 568 0.94 7.94 27.62
N ILE A 569 0.76 7.94 28.95
CA ILE A 569 1.31 8.99 29.82
C ILE A 569 2.84 8.92 29.81
N PHE A 570 3.43 7.73 29.93
CA PHE A 570 4.87 7.60 29.98
C PHE A 570 5.54 8.07 28.68
N ASP A 571 4.99 7.75 27.52
CA ASP A 571 5.48 8.21 26.21
C ASP A 571 5.33 9.73 26.06
N SER A 572 4.16 10.27 26.43
CA SER A 572 3.93 11.72 26.48
C SER A 572 4.93 12.47 27.37
N LEU A 573 5.31 11.88 28.51
CA LEU A 573 6.32 12.44 29.41
C LEU A 573 7.72 12.43 28.80
N LYS A 574 8.06 11.46 27.92
CA LYS A 574 9.36 11.45 27.20
C LYS A 574 9.42 12.54 26.15
N GLU A 575 8.33 12.71 25.41
CA GLU A 575 8.21 13.72 24.36
C GLU A 575 8.13 15.14 24.94
N GLY A 576 7.73 15.27 26.21
CA GLY A 576 7.71 16.52 26.93
C GLY A 576 6.49 17.39 26.65
N LEU A 577 5.38 16.77 26.27
CA LEU A 577 4.09 17.42 25.99
C LEU A 577 3.59 18.28 27.17
N SER A 578 2.66 19.19 26.90
CA SER A 578 2.03 20.03 27.94
C SER A 578 1.01 19.24 28.76
N ALA A 579 0.79 19.65 30.01
CA ALA A 579 -0.14 18.97 30.92
C ALA A 579 -1.57 18.89 30.37
N ASP A 580 -2.03 19.91 29.64
CA ASP A 580 -3.37 19.93 29.04
C ASP A 580 -3.56 18.84 27.96
N VAL A 581 -2.54 18.56 27.15
CA VAL A 581 -2.62 17.54 26.08
C VAL A 581 -2.72 16.15 26.71
N ILE A 582 -1.84 15.85 27.67
CA ILE A 582 -1.86 14.57 28.40
C ILE A 582 -3.20 14.37 29.11
N GLN A 583 -3.76 15.45 29.67
CA GLN A 583 -5.07 15.38 30.30
C GLN A 583 -6.19 15.08 29.31
N LEU A 584 -6.19 15.71 28.14
CA LEU A 584 -7.20 15.42 27.10
C LEU A 584 -7.16 13.96 26.67
N GLU A 585 -5.96 13.41 26.48
CA GLU A 585 -5.78 11.98 26.18
C GLU A 585 -6.29 11.09 27.31
N LEU A 586 -5.92 11.39 28.55
CA LEU A 586 -6.33 10.62 29.72
C LEU A 586 -7.84 10.64 29.94
N VAL A 587 -8.49 11.80 29.74
CA VAL A 587 -9.96 11.92 29.81
C VAL A 587 -10.58 11.11 28.67
N GLY A 588 -10.04 11.17 27.46
CA GLY A 588 -10.48 10.34 26.33
C GLY A 588 -10.41 8.84 26.65
N LEU A 589 -9.27 8.39 27.18
CA LEU A 589 -9.07 7.00 27.60
C LEU A 589 -10.03 6.60 28.73
N ARG A 590 -10.19 7.46 29.75
CA ARG A 590 -11.13 7.23 30.85
C ARG A 590 -12.55 7.05 30.34
N MET A 591 -13.00 7.93 29.45
CA MET A 591 -14.35 7.86 28.88
C MET A 591 -14.55 6.62 28.00
N SER A 592 -13.52 6.22 27.24
CA SER A 592 -13.59 5.03 26.38
C SER A 592 -13.67 3.72 27.17
N ALA A 593 -12.94 3.62 28.30
CA ALA A 593 -12.88 2.43 29.14
C ALA A 593 -13.86 2.47 30.33
N ASN A 594 -14.65 3.54 30.45
CA ASN A 594 -15.51 3.83 31.60
C ASN A 594 -14.77 3.61 32.96
N ALA A 595 -13.52 4.05 33.02
CA ALA A 595 -12.62 3.78 34.13
C ALA A 595 -12.95 4.66 35.35
N SER A 596 -12.80 4.10 36.55
CA SER A 596 -13.01 4.87 37.78
C SER A 596 -11.86 5.84 38.06
N GLU A 597 -12.13 6.89 38.84
CA GLU A 597 -11.13 7.92 39.14
C GLU A 597 -9.94 7.36 39.94
N HIS A 598 -10.19 6.39 40.82
CA HIS A 598 -9.14 5.58 41.46
C HIS A 598 -8.22 4.88 40.43
N GLN A 599 -8.78 4.31 39.35
CA GLN A 599 -7.97 3.65 38.32
C GLN A 599 -7.11 4.65 37.54
N VAL A 600 -7.64 5.84 37.29
CA VAL A 600 -6.92 6.96 36.65
C VAL A 600 -5.78 7.44 37.54
N ARG A 601 -6.02 7.64 38.83
CA ARG A 601 -5.00 7.96 39.84
C ARG A 601 -3.89 6.91 39.85
N ARG A 602 -4.25 5.63 39.86
CA ARG A 602 -3.29 4.53 39.84
C ARG A 602 -2.42 4.56 38.58
N ALA A 603 -3.02 4.73 37.39
CA ALA A 603 -2.25 4.79 36.14
C ALA A 603 -1.27 5.98 36.11
N LEU A 604 -1.72 7.14 36.58
CA LEU A 604 -0.90 8.35 36.63
C LEU A 604 0.28 8.20 37.60
N VAL A 605 0.03 7.69 38.80
CA VAL A 605 1.08 7.41 39.80
C VAL A 605 2.11 6.44 39.22
N THR A 606 1.67 5.33 38.62
CA THR A 606 2.59 4.34 38.04
C THR A 606 3.45 4.94 36.91
N ALA A 607 2.86 5.77 36.05
CA ALA A 607 3.56 6.42 34.95
C ALA A 607 4.59 7.46 35.44
N PHE A 608 4.20 8.31 36.39
CA PHE A 608 5.08 9.33 36.98
C PHE A 608 6.28 8.68 37.67
N MET A 609 6.04 7.63 38.46
CA MET A 609 7.12 6.91 39.13
C MET A 609 8.04 6.18 38.14
N LYS A 610 7.51 5.58 37.05
CA LYS A 610 8.33 4.99 35.96
C LYS A 610 9.22 6.04 35.30
N TYR A 611 8.68 7.23 35.08
CA TYR A 611 9.43 8.32 34.50
C TYR A 611 10.55 8.82 35.41
N ILE A 612 10.27 9.05 36.70
CA ILE A 612 11.26 9.48 37.69
C ILE A 612 12.40 8.45 37.79
N GLN A 613 12.08 7.16 37.89
CA GLN A 613 13.09 6.11 37.96
C GLN A 613 14.00 6.11 36.73
N ARG A 614 13.43 6.24 35.53
CA ARG A 614 14.23 6.31 34.31
C ARG A 614 15.10 7.57 34.25
N GLN A 615 14.61 8.70 34.73
CA GLN A 615 15.43 9.91 34.84
C GLN A 615 16.60 9.71 35.82
N LEU A 616 16.39 9.03 36.96
CA LEU A 616 17.46 8.69 37.89
C LEU A 616 18.52 7.74 37.30
N GLU A 617 18.13 6.88 36.36
CA GLU A 617 19.05 5.96 35.67
C GLU A 617 19.83 6.66 34.54
N GLN A 618 19.19 7.61 33.83
CA GLN A 618 19.76 8.28 32.66
C GLN A 618 20.51 9.58 33.00
N SER A 619 20.15 10.25 34.08
CA SER A 619 20.66 11.58 34.46
C SER A 619 21.25 11.57 35.87
N SER A 620 22.35 12.29 36.09
CA SER A 620 23.00 12.40 37.41
C SER A 620 22.29 13.38 38.35
N LEU A 621 20.97 13.58 38.19
CA LEU A 621 20.18 14.45 39.05
C LEU A 621 19.84 13.74 40.37
N SER A 622 19.67 14.53 41.43
CA SER A 622 19.23 14.00 42.71
C SER A 622 17.74 13.62 42.66
N ALA A 623 17.32 12.65 43.48
CA ALA A 623 15.92 12.18 43.50
C ALA A 623 14.93 13.31 43.76
N GLY A 624 15.28 14.26 44.64
CA GLY A 624 14.44 15.42 44.95
C GLY A 624 14.27 16.39 43.79
N GLU A 625 15.34 16.66 43.02
CA GLU A 625 15.27 17.56 41.86
C GLU A 625 14.40 16.99 40.74
N ALA A 626 14.49 15.68 40.47
CA ALA A 626 13.68 15.01 39.46
C ALA A 626 12.17 15.02 39.82
N VAL A 627 11.85 14.76 41.09
CA VAL A 627 10.48 14.82 41.61
C VAL A 627 9.93 16.25 41.51
N LYS A 628 10.70 17.25 41.94
CA LYS A 628 10.32 18.67 41.88
C LYS A 628 10.04 19.11 40.44
N GLN A 629 10.90 18.77 39.49
CA GLN A 629 10.72 19.15 38.08
C GLN A 629 9.45 18.54 37.46
N LEU A 630 9.13 17.28 37.79
CA LEU A 630 7.95 16.63 37.28
C LEU A 630 6.67 17.20 37.90
N LEU A 631 6.60 17.27 39.24
CA LEU A 631 5.40 17.70 39.94
C LEU A 631 5.07 19.17 39.68
N THR A 632 6.08 20.05 39.59
CA THR A 632 5.85 21.46 39.23
C THR A 632 5.30 21.62 37.81
N LYS A 633 5.74 20.80 36.86
CA LYS A 633 5.27 20.85 35.46
C LYS A 633 3.85 20.29 35.30
N TYR A 634 3.48 19.25 36.06
CA TYR A 634 2.19 18.55 35.92
C TYR A 634 1.23 18.75 37.10
N LYS A 635 1.42 19.79 37.91
CA LYS A 635 0.57 20.09 39.08
C LYS A 635 -0.91 20.23 38.74
N GLU A 636 -1.22 20.86 37.60
CA GLU A 636 -2.62 21.09 37.19
C GLU A 636 -3.34 19.78 36.86
N MET A 637 -2.61 18.77 36.39
CA MET A 637 -3.15 17.44 36.11
C MET A 637 -3.52 16.72 37.41
N LEU A 638 -2.65 16.77 38.41
CA LEU A 638 -2.89 16.17 39.73
C LEU A 638 -4.04 16.87 40.47
N ALA A 639 -4.07 18.21 40.43
CA ALA A 639 -5.12 18.99 41.09
C ALA A 639 -6.52 18.72 40.53
N ARG A 640 -6.66 18.40 39.24
CA ARG A 640 -7.96 18.09 38.61
C ARG A 640 -8.45 16.66 38.83
N ILE A 641 -7.63 15.79 39.42
CA ILE A 641 -7.96 14.38 39.69
C ILE A 641 -8.38 14.18 41.16
N VAL A 642 -8.11 15.17 42.01
CA VAL A 642 -8.52 15.22 43.41
C VAL A 642 -9.73 16.15 43.50
N PHE A 643 -10.90 15.60 43.81
CA PHE A 643 -12.16 16.37 43.89
C PHE A 643 -12.50 16.81 45.33
N ASP A 644 -11.95 16.12 46.32
CA ASP A 644 -12.27 16.27 47.75
C ASP A 644 -11.52 17.44 48.42
N ARG A 645 -11.57 18.66 47.85
CA ARG A 645 -10.99 19.87 48.49
C ARG A 645 -11.94 20.55 49.47
N GLU A 646 -13.24 20.33 49.33
CA GLU A 646 -14.28 21.00 50.12
C GLU A 646 -14.92 20.06 51.16
N ASP A 647 -14.51 18.79 51.21
CA ASP A 647 -15.06 17.77 52.10
C ASP A 647 -14.11 17.46 53.28
N ASP A 648 -14.66 17.34 54.49
CA ASP A 648 -13.91 17.01 55.73
C ASP A 648 -13.21 15.62 55.66
N ALA A 649 -13.72 14.71 54.81
CA ALA A 649 -13.15 13.40 54.59
C ALA A 649 -12.42 13.36 53.23
N LYS A 650 -11.08 13.47 53.27
CA LYS A 650 -10.22 13.60 52.08
C LYS A 650 -9.87 12.24 51.45
N VAL A 651 -10.90 11.49 51.04
CA VAL A 651 -10.78 10.10 50.57
C VAL A 651 -9.88 9.97 49.34
N ASP A 652 -9.99 10.88 48.38
CA ASP A 652 -9.21 10.90 47.14
C ASP A 652 -7.73 11.21 47.35
N GLN A 653 -7.43 12.10 48.31
CA GLN A 653 -6.06 12.48 48.66
C GLN A 653 -5.36 11.32 49.38
N VAL A 654 -6.06 10.67 50.32
CA VAL A 654 -5.57 9.47 51.01
C VAL A 654 -5.34 8.33 50.02
N ASP A 655 -6.26 8.14 49.06
CA ASP A 655 -6.12 7.15 47.99
C ASP A 655 -4.86 7.38 47.15
N LEU A 656 -4.58 8.62 46.75
CA LEU A 656 -3.37 8.99 46.01
C LEU A 656 -2.09 8.62 46.79
N LEU A 657 -2.05 8.92 48.09
CA LEU A 657 -0.91 8.59 48.96
C LEU A 657 -0.73 7.08 49.12
N LEU A 658 -1.82 6.32 49.28
CA LEU A 658 -1.77 4.86 49.35
C LEU A 658 -1.25 4.25 48.04
N LEU A 659 -1.66 4.77 46.90
CA LEU A 659 -1.20 4.31 45.58
C LEU A 659 0.29 4.61 45.38
N LEU A 660 0.76 5.81 45.78
CA LEU A 660 2.18 6.16 45.78
C LEU A 660 2.98 5.19 46.66
N GLN A 661 2.52 4.92 47.87
CA GLN A 661 3.19 4.01 48.79
C GLN A 661 3.30 2.59 48.23
N ARG A 662 2.25 2.08 47.58
CA ARG A 662 2.23 0.75 46.95
C ARG A 662 3.21 0.64 45.80
N ASP A 663 3.21 1.60 44.87
CA ASP A 663 4.08 1.56 43.69
C ASP A 663 5.58 1.75 44.02
N LEU A 664 5.89 2.40 45.13
CA LEU A 664 7.27 2.63 45.58
C LEU A 664 7.89 1.44 46.31
N VAL A 665 7.09 0.45 46.74
CA VAL A 665 7.62 -0.80 47.34
C VAL A 665 8.46 -1.60 46.34
N GLU A 666 8.08 -1.58 45.06
CA GLU A 666 8.74 -2.37 44.02
C GLU A 666 10.01 -1.70 43.46
N ARG A 667 10.34 -0.48 43.89
CA ARG A 667 11.34 0.37 43.23
C ARG A 667 12.56 0.69 44.11
N ASN A 668 13.71 0.85 43.46
CA ASN A 668 14.96 1.21 44.13
C ASN A 668 14.90 2.65 44.69
N LYS A 669 15.31 2.84 45.95
CA LYS A 669 15.26 4.13 46.69
C LYS A 669 13.85 4.73 46.87
N GLY A 670 12.81 3.88 46.88
CA GLY A 670 11.42 4.32 47.01
C GLY A 670 11.10 5.08 48.29
N ASP A 671 11.83 4.83 49.38
CA ASP A 671 11.77 5.54 50.66
C ASP A 671 12.09 7.03 50.54
N THR A 672 13.21 7.35 49.89
CA THR A 672 13.63 8.74 49.67
C THR A 672 12.72 9.46 48.67
N ILE A 673 12.25 8.75 47.63
CA ILE A 673 11.33 9.31 46.63
C ILE A 673 9.99 9.64 47.27
N LEU A 674 9.46 8.77 48.15
CA LEU A 674 8.20 9.03 48.86
C LEU A 674 8.30 10.30 49.71
N LEU A 675 9.42 10.48 50.44
CA LEU A 675 9.64 11.68 51.25
C LEU A 675 9.64 12.97 50.43
N PHE A 676 10.40 12.99 49.32
CA PHE A 676 10.44 14.18 48.47
C PHE A 676 9.11 14.41 47.75
N ALA A 677 8.41 13.35 47.33
CA ALA A 677 7.09 13.47 46.72
C ALA A 677 6.05 14.00 47.71
N ALA A 678 6.03 13.51 48.96
CA ALA A 678 5.11 13.99 49.99
C ALA A 678 5.33 15.49 50.31
N LYS A 679 6.59 15.90 50.46
CA LYS A 679 6.94 17.32 50.68
C LYS A 679 6.54 18.22 49.53
N GLU A 680 6.84 17.83 48.29
CA GLU A 680 6.49 18.65 47.12
C GLU A 680 4.97 18.64 46.85
N LEU A 681 4.22 17.58 47.21
CA LEU A 681 2.75 17.56 47.12
C LEU A 681 2.10 18.50 48.15
N TYR A 682 2.70 18.64 49.33
CA TYR A 682 2.34 19.62 50.35
C TYR A 682 2.67 21.04 49.90
N ASP A 683 3.92 21.30 49.48
CA ASP A 683 4.38 22.62 48.99
C ASP A 683 3.57 23.14 47.78
N LEU A 684 2.98 22.22 46.99
CA LEU A 684 2.15 22.55 45.83
C LEU A 684 0.65 22.66 46.14
N GLU A 685 0.24 22.52 47.40
CA GLU A 685 -1.16 22.59 47.85
C GLU A 685 -2.06 21.61 47.07
N ILE A 686 -1.56 20.40 46.82
CA ILE A 686 -2.33 19.31 46.20
C ILE A 686 -2.96 18.42 47.28
N ILE A 687 -2.23 18.22 48.38
CA ILE A 687 -2.65 17.42 49.53
C ILE A 687 -2.57 18.30 50.77
N GLU A 688 -3.64 18.30 51.56
CA GLU A 688 -3.78 19.09 52.79
C GLU A 688 -3.41 18.26 54.03
N ASP A 689 -3.20 18.92 55.17
CA ASP A 689 -2.64 18.31 56.39
C ASP A 689 -3.50 17.17 56.93
N GLU A 690 -4.81 17.39 57.01
CA GLU A 690 -5.78 16.37 57.44
C GLU A 690 -5.70 15.07 56.61
N ALA A 691 -5.36 15.15 55.30
CA ALA A 691 -5.23 13.96 54.47
C ALA A 691 -3.96 13.16 54.81
N PHE A 692 -2.87 13.82 55.18
CA PHE A 692 -1.66 13.14 55.67
C PHE A 692 -1.91 12.45 57.01
N GLN A 693 -2.69 13.08 57.91
CA GLN A 693 -3.10 12.47 59.17
C GLN A 693 -3.97 11.23 58.93
N GLN A 694 -5.03 11.36 58.12
CA GLN A 694 -5.94 10.26 57.77
C GLN A 694 -5.21 9.10 57.07
N TRP A 695 -4.24 9.40 56.18
CA TRP A 695 -3.39 8.39 55.56
C TRP A 695 -2.45 7.70 56.55
N TRP A 696 -1.92 8.45 57.53
CA TRP A 696 -1.06 7.90 58.56
C TRP A 696 -1.83 6.94 59.48
N GLU A 697 -3.08 7.24 59.80
CA GLU A 697 -3.95 6.41 60.65
C GLU A 697 -4.57 5.21 59.93
N ASP A 698 -4.73 5.24 58.60
CA ASP A 698 -5.37 4.17 57.84
C ASP A 698 -4.63 2.83 57.97
N GLU A 699 -5.35 1.76 58.35
CA GLU A 699 -4.84 0.40 58.49
C GLU A 699 -4.19 -0.13 57.20
N ARG A 700 -4.68 0.31 56.02
CA ARG A 700 -4.20 -0.12 54.70
C ARG A 700 -2.74 0.25 54.44
N SER A 701 -2.26 1.33 55.05
CA SER A 701 -0.89 1.82 54.92
C SER A 701 0.12 0.98 55.71
N SER A 702 -0.35 0.20 56.70
CA SER A 702 0.46 -0.60 57.62
C SER A 702 0.33 -2.11 57.42
N ALA A 703 -0.46 -2.54 56.43
CA ALA A 703 -0.84 -3.93 56.20
C ALA A 703 0.35 -4.86 55.86
N THR A 704 1.48 -4.36 55.36
CA THR A 704 2.63 -5.17 54.94
C THR A 704 3.95 -4.61 55.49
N GLU A 705 4.89 -5.49 55.88
CA GLU A 705 6.21 -5.08 56.40
C GLU A 705 7.02 -4.25 55.39
N ALA A 706 6.82 -4.46 54.09
CA ALA A 706 7.45 -3.68 53.04
C ALA A 706 6.91 -2.23 52.99
N LEU A 707 5.60 -2.04 53.16
CA LEU A 707 4.96 -0.71 53.21
C LEU A 707 5.43 0.11 54.42
N LYS A 708 5.67 -0.55 55.56
CA LYS A 708 6.23 0.08 56.77
C LYS A 708 7.66 0.60 56.57
N LYS A 709 8.48 -0.09 55.76
CA LYS A 709 9.85 0.35 55.45
C LYS A 709 9.87 1.63 54.62
N VAL A 710 9.03 1.71 53.60
CA VAL A 710 8.96 2.90 52.71
C VAL A 710 8.50 4.14 53.51
N ARG A 711 7.54 3.96 54.43
CA ARG A 711 6.96 5.02 55.26
C ARG A 711 7.85 5.47 56.44
N GLN A 712 8.90 4.72 56.77
CA GLN A 712 9.75 5.05 57.93
C GLN A 712 10.49 6.39 57.76
N GLN A 713 10.90 6.74 56.53
CA GLN A 713 11.60 8.00 56.25
C GLN A 713 10.67 9.22 56.22
N THR A 714 9.37 9.02 55.99
CA THR A 714 8.35 10.08 56.03
C THR A 714 7.89 10.43 57.45
N GLN A 715 8.24 9.62 58.45
CA GLN A 715 7.82 9.82 59.84
C GLN A 715 8.20 11.22 60.40
N PRO A 716 9.44 11.71 60.27
CA PRO A 716 9.81 13.01 60.83
C PRO A 716 9.09 14.19 60.18
N PHE A 717 8.60 14.02 58.94
CA PHE A 717 7.82 15.03 58.25
C PHE A 717 6.40 15.09 58.79
N ILE A 718 5.82 13.94 59.12
CA ILE A 718 4.45 13.86 59.65
C ILE A 718 4.41 14.27 61.11
N ASP A 719 5.43 13.90 61.89
CA ASP A 719 5.58 14.41 63.27
C ASP A 719 5.74 15.94 63.30
N TRP A 720 6.28 16.56 62.23
CA TRP A 720 6.35 18.01 62.08
C TRP A 720 4.97 18.62 61.75
N LEU A 721 4.23 18.04 60.80
CA LEU A 721 2.86 18.48 60.48
C LEU A 721 1.93 18.40 61.70
N MET A 722 1.96 17.28 62.44
CA MET A 722 1.15 17.09 63.65
C MET A 722 1.49 18.10 64.78
N ALA A 723 2.72 18.62 64.81
CA ALA A 723 3.14 19.59 65.80
C ALA A 723 2.66 21.01 65.42
N GLU A 724 2.68 21.35 64.13
CA GLU A 724 2.21 22.62 63.59
C GLU A 724 0.69 22.78 63.76
N ASP A 725 -0.10 21.74 63.44
CA ASP A 725 -1.56 21.73 63.67
C ASP A 725 -1.93 21.94 65.16
N SER A 726 -1.13 21.39 66.08
CA SER A 726 -1.39 21.53 67.52
C SER A 726 -1.06 22.91 68.11
N GLU A 727 -0.28 23.73 67.39
CA GLU A 727 0.04 25.11 67.79
C GLU A 727 -1.05 26.08 67.30
N GLU A 728 -1.68 25.85 66.14
CA GLU A 728 -2.76 26.69 65.61
C GLU A 728 -4.08 26.58 66.41
N ASP A 729 -4.40 25.39 66.95
CA ASP A 729 -5.59 25.19 67.83
C ASP A 729 -5.48 25.88 69.21
N SER A 730 -4.31 26.43 69.57
CA SER A 730 -4.06 27.04 70.88
C SER A 730 -4.15 28.58 70.91
N ASP A 731 -4.28 29.23 69.75
CA ASP A 731 -4.31 30.69 69.63
C ASP A 731 -5.74 31.28 69.49
N ASP A 732 -6.80 30.46 69.41
CA ASP A 732 -8.19 30.93 69.17
C ASP A 732 -9.08 31.05 70.44
N ASP A 733 -8.54 30.87 71.65
CA ASP A 733 -9.31 30.84 72.91
C ASP A 733 -8.99 31.97 73.93
N GLU A 734 -8.27 33.04 73.55
CA GLU A 734 -7.90 34.13 74.48
C GLU A 734 -8.22 35.58 74.00
N GLU A 735 -9.39 35.89 73.45
CA GLU A 735 -9.89 37.29 73.43
C GLU A 735 -11.43 37.41 73.51
N GLU A 736 -12.03 37.15 74.67
CA GLU A 736 -13.35 37.74 74.99
C GLU A 736 -13.65 37.68 76.50
N ASP A 737 -12.96 38.49 77.31
CA ASP A 737 -13.46 38.93 78.63
C ASP A 737 -12.52 39.98 79.23
N GLU A 738 -12.79 41.28 79.00
CA GLU A 738 -12.79 42.32 80.05
C GLU A 738 -13.10 43.73 79.49
N GLU A 739 -13.89 44.45 80.30
CA GLU A 739 -14.27 45.87 80.26
C GLU A 739 -15.49 46.32 79.43
N SER A 740 -16.43 47.11 79.96
CA SER A 740 -16.83 47.48 81.33
C SER A 740 -18.05 48.42 81.22
N ASP A 741 -18.82 48.47 82.31
CA ASP A 741 -19.75 49.52 82.73
C ASP A 741 -19.68 50.89 82.02
N ALA A 742 -20.81 51.31 81.42
CA ALA A 742 -21.40 52.66 81.52
C ALA A 742 -22.83 52.72 80.98
#